data_AF-A0A3M1RXB7-F1
#
_entry.id   AF-A0A3M1RXB7-F1
#
_cell.length_a   1.000
_cell.length_b   1.000
_cell.length_c   1.000
_cell.angle_alpha   90.00
_cell.angle_beta   90.00
_cell.angle_gamma   90.00
#
_symmetry.space_group_name_H-M   'P 1'
#
loop_
_entity.id
_entity.type
_entity.pdbx_description
1 polymer ?
#
loop_
_entity_poly.entity_id
_entity_poly.type
_entity_poly.pdbx_seq_one_letter_code
_entity_poly.pdbx_strand_id
1 'polypeptide(L)'
;ILINGPRESNVLSVGRKPEGGGMPEGGPGVSGGASKSYSVWFSPTRASDFDLLFSSPNSWNLSRKMVSVFKFFPKDVSRMFSLGAFSKLKNWGIDLALNSEAIVEWSCNGTLNAIDTVNLLDSLMSKGVKVKYIEMDMPLYKGRTYCKQGLNESAIQVAAYISKIKSLYPGIIIGDLEPYPFFSVQELKDWKDELSRNVVSLGFLHILIDMGKVERDGVHNSLSFKFGQKETVFNWTTDRCAQDDVPDTPARAFVDVNGRVQLLASHYDTRRAIGTNLSSVRHECNVLFSSHRDYTASNYDYLEWLISPYTLDGQKVFSFVHNEYYGSPGQCTLGQLKCWWNSITAAVSNDAGLTYSHPVQAPGHLIATPPYRYIPNFGKAVGYMMPSNIVKKGDYYYSLFQAESIYLQNRSMCLMRSDNVSDFRSWKIWNGTTFKKFIDPYRTTNFNPKDYLCKNVFWRNPSYSEDIGMLATSVVWSTYLGKFIAIGEGAAYDASLGRTVYGIFYKLSDDLIHWTPRKLLREAPLKWANPFRDPIETYFSFLDDKVPLKIGNVEIPGVRNFELVTQNPYLYYTLSWFKNSPRFWERHLLRQRVHFIKPKGLLKDDLSQINNYYSSSGIDLGVVVTAGHYSAKSAPEYYSDALVYLNNLSSSLGFLRHLVFDDSVNNVILPATPELGGYTQTSLILDGLDRSFLGPTVFNIFPKNVSPGNSVTIYGVGFDSSTGVRIDGSDYWNFKVLSPNEIRVNIPSSIALGYHSLSVTNGTGESFSSGFFVNGGGNGNVVITSISPNIILNSTTTDVILRGTGFDTISLNYIGVNLTSNKGSIFITDSTNPGFIRKGINPGELVLKFVKGGYPVGDYSLQLVVLGSGGFYASNK
;
A
#
# COMPACT_ATOMS: atom_id res chain seq x y z
N ILE A 1 -19.98 44.78 33.60
CA ILE A 1 -21.32 45.41 33.64
C ILE A 1 -21.23 46.72 32.85
N LEU A 2 -22.34 47.16 32.25
CA LEU A 2 -22.50 48.11 31.10
C LEU A 2 -21.99 49.56 31.26
N ILE A 3 -22.20 50.35 30.16
CA ILE A 3 -22.13 51.84 29.92
C ILE A 3 -20.96 52.23 28.97
N ASN A 4 -21.10 53.04 27.90
CA ASN A 4 -22.23 53.54 27.05
C ASN A 4 -21.68 53.90 25.63
N GLY A 5 -22.48 54.06 24.56
CA GLY A 5 -23.10 55.34 24.13
C GLY A 5 -23.01 55.54 22.58
N PRO A 6 -23.80 56.45 21.92
CA PRO A 6 -24.43 56.09 20.63
C PRO A 6 -24.39 57.14 19.45
N ARG A 7 -24.88 56.71 18.25
CA ARG A 7 -25.42 57.52 17.10
C ARG A 7 -24.41 58.41 16.33
N GLU A 8 -24.61 58.87 15.07
CA GLU A 8 -25.69 58.71 14.05
C GLU A 8 -25.13 58.86 12.60
N SER A 9 -26.01 58.61 11.62
CA SER A 9 -25.91 58.42 10.16
C SER A 9 -25.39 59.53 9.19
N ASN A 10 -25.10 59.10 7.93
CA ASN A 10 -25.30 59.82 6.62
C ASN A 10 -24.33 61.00 6.26
N VAL A 11 -23.97 61.32 4.99
CA VAL A 11 -24.40 60.90 3.62
C VAL A 11 -23.27 61.12 2.55
N LEU A 12 -23.52 60.72 1.29
CA LEU A 12 -22.70 60.86 0.04
C LEU A 12 -22.14 62.30 -0.23
N SER A 13 -21.25 62.62 -1.20
CA SER A 13 -21.08 62.11 -2.59
C SER A 13 -19.84 62.65 -3.36
N VAL A 14 -19.32 61.83 -4.29
CA VAL A 14 -18.80 62.17 -5.65
C VAL A 14 -17.64 63.18 -5.83
N GLY A 15 -16.52 62.67 -6.39
CA GLY A 15 -15.28 63.41 -6.65
C GLY A 15 -15.05 63.99 -8.07
N ARG A 16 -13.78 64.37 -8.34
CA ARG A 16 -13.11 64.32 -9.66
C ARG A 16 -11.58 64.55 -9.55
N LYS A 17 -10.85 64.03 -10.55
CA LYS A 17 -9.39 64.10 -10.88
C LYS A 17 -8.94 65.52 -11.36
N PRO A 18 -7.66 65.78 -11.74
CA PRO A 18 -6.36 65.12 -11.40
C PRO A 18 -5.17 66.09 -11.07
N GLU A 19 -4.01 65.53 -10.70
CA GLU A 19 -2.63 65.81 -11.19
C GLU A 19 -1.52 65.87 -10.12
N GLY A 20 -0.35 65.30 -10.43
CA GLY A 20 0.95 65.82 -9.94
C GLY A 20 1.65 65.17 -8.73
N GLY A 21 2.34 64.02 -8.94
CA GLY A 21 3.64 63.73 -8.28
C GLY A 21 3.67 62.84 -7.02
N GLY A 22 4.68 61.96 -6.95
CA GLY A 22 5.13 61.28 -5.71
C GLY A 22 4.76 59.80 -5.56
N MET A 23 5.73 58.91 -5.80
CA MET A 23 5.74 57.51 -5.34
C MET A 23 6.12 57.42 -3.82
N PRO A 24 6.10 56.23 -3.17
CA PRO A 24 4.96 55.32 -3.02
C PRO A 24 4.85 54.73 -1.58
N GLU A 25 3.69 54.17 -1.21
CA GLU A 25 3.62 52.87 -0.50
C GLU A 25 2.15 52.43 -0.42
N GLY A 26 1.72 51.68 -1.42
CA GLY A 26 0.38 51.10 -1.48
C GLY A 26 0.47 49.58 -1.53
N GLY A 27 0.04 48.92 -0.47
CA GLY A 27 -0.22 47.48 -0.48
C GLY A 27 -1.71 47.20 -0.77
N PRO A 28 -2.07 46.66 -1.94
CA PRO A 28 -3.30 45.90 -2.12
C PRO A 28 -3.02 44.43 -1.73
N GLY A 29 -3.88 43.74 -1.01
CA GLY A 29 -5.30 43.63 -1.33
C GLY A 29 -5.49 42.31 -2.08
N VAL A 30 -5.60 41.21 -1.31
CA VAL A 30 -5.65 39.85 -1.86
C VAL A 30 -6.97 39.64 -2.60
N SER A 31 -6.93 39.76 -3.93
CA SER A 31 -7.97 39.23 -4.79
C SER A 31 -7.95 37.70 -4.73
N GLY A 32 -9.15 37.09 -4.79
CA GLY A 32 -9.29 35.63 -4.76
C GLY A 32 -8.61 35.00 -5.97
N GLY A 33 -7.43 34.43 -5.76
CA GLY A 33 -6.74 33.64 -6.77
C GLY A 33 -7.43 32.28 -6.93
N ALA A 34 -7.91 31.99 -8.13
CA ALA A 34 -8.18 30.60 -8.50
C ALA A 34 -6.89 29.78 -8.29
N SER A 35 -7.00 28.59 -7.68
CA SER A 35 -5.88 27.63 -7.67
C SER A 35 -5.40 27.41 -9.12
N LYS A 36 -4.09 27.31 -9.33
CA LYS A 36 -3.52 27.17 -10.68
C LYS A 36 -3.42 25.68 -11.00
N SER A 37 -4.28 25.19 -11.90
CA SER A 37 -4.29 23.80 -12.36
C SER A 37 -2.90 23.33 -12.83
N TYR A 38 -2.51 22.13 -12.44
CA TYR A 38 -1.29 21.47 -12.90
C TYR A 38 -1.27 21.26 -14.42
N SER A 39 -0.07 21.26 -14.99
CA SER A 39 0.16 20.88 -16.39
C SER A 39 0.84 19.52 -16.43
N VAL A 40 0.16 18.50 -16.95
CA VAL A 40 0.77 17.17 -17.16
C VAL A 40 1.37 17.10 -18.56
N TRP A 41 2.64 16.75 -18.64
CA TRP A 41 3.42 16.63 -19.86
C TRP A 41 3.65 15.16 -20.20
N PHE A 42 3.37 14.79 -21.45
CA PHE A 42 3.62 13.44 -21.97
C PHE A 42 4.70 13.47 -23.05
N SER A 43 5.79 12.72 -22.85
CA SER A 43 6.98 12.64 -23.72
C SER A 43 7.19 11.19 -24.20
N PRO A 44 6.38 10.70 -25.15
CA PRO A 44 6.52 9.34 -25.65
C PRO A 44 7.68 9.21 -26.64
N THR A 45 8.56 8.22 -26.47
CA THR A 45 9.69 7.94 -27.37
C THR A 45 9.65 6.50 -27.86
N ARG A 46 9.67 6.31 -29.19
CA ARG A 46 9.86 5.02 -29.89
C ARG A 46 8.93 3.82 -29.56
N ALA A 47 7.99 3.90 -28.62
CA ALA A 47 7.07 2.80 -28.31
C ALA A 47 5.98 2.56 -29.38
N SER A 48 5.36 1.37 -29.31
CA SER A 48 4.10 1.02 -29.98
C SER A 48 2.96 1.95 -29.59
N ASP A 49 2.99 2.41 -28.35
CA ASP A 49 1.88 3.10 -27.69
C ASP A 49 1.71 4.53 -28.25
N PHE A 50 2.79 5.11 -28.79
CA PHE A 50 2.75 6.33 -29.59
C PHE A 50 1.82 6.19 -30.81
N ASP A 51 1.97 5.11 -31.59
CA ASP A 51 1.14 4.88 -32.77
C ASP A 51 -0.28 4.50 -32.35
N LEU A 52 -0.45 3.73 -31.27
CA LEU A 52 -1.76 3.34 -30.74
C LEU A 52 -2.58 4.53 -30.21
N LEU A 53 -1.95 5.52 -29.56
CA LEU A 53 -2.61 6.74 -29.10
C LEU A 53 -3.28 7.50 -30.26
N PHE A 54 -2.63 7.56 -31.42
CA PHE A 54 -3.14 8.29 -32.58
C PHE A 54 -3.97 7.43 -33.54
N SER A 55 -3.70 6.13 -33.67
CA SER A 55 -4.50 5.21 -34.50
C SER A 55 -5.79 4.75 -33.80
N SER A 56 -5.76 4.58 -32.48
CA SER A 56 -6.88 4.07 -31.66
C SER A 56 -7.23 5.01 -30.49
N PRO A 57 -7.54 6.30 -30.74
CA PRO A 57 -7.66 7.32 -29.70
C PRO A 57 -8.81 7.12 -28.69
N ASN A 58 -9.78 6.27 -29.00
CA ASN A 58 -10.88 5.92 -28.09
C ASN A 58 -10.38 5.11 -26.89
N SER A 59 -9.41 4.21 -27.12
CA SER A 59 -8.75 3.41 -26.07
C SER A 59 -7.92 4.26 -25.08
N TRP A 60 -7.72 5.55 -25.38
CA TRP A 60 -6.91 6.49 -24.58
C TRP A 60 -7.75 7.65 -24.01
N ASN A 61 -9.07 7.55 -23.99
CA ASN A 61 -9.98 8.67 -23.66
C ASN A 61 -9.72 9.28 -22.26
N LEU A 62 -9.52 8.47 -21.22
CA LEU A 62 -9.23 8.97 -19.87
C LEU A 62 -7.87 9.69 -19.83
N SER A 63 -6.87 9.07 -20.43
CA SER A 63 -5.47 9.51 -20.47
C SER A 63 -5.33 10.85 -21.22
N ARG A 64 -6.02 10.99 -22.36
CA ARG A 64 -6.07 12.24 -23.14
C ARG A 64 -6.72 13.41 -22.39
N LYS A 65 -7.57 13.16 -21.38
CA LYS A 65 -8.13 14.20 -20.51
C LYS A 65 -7.17 14.64 -19.40
N MET A 66 -6.17 13.81 -19.06
CA MET A 66 -5.18 14.13 -18.02
C MET A 66 -3.97 14.90 -18.57
N VAL A 67 -3.61 14.67 -19.84
CA VAL A 67 -2.45 15.31 -20.48
C VAL A 67 -2.79 16.74 -20.94
N SER A 68 -2.00 17.71 -20.48
CA SER A 68 -2.11 19.13 -20.85
C SER A 68 -1.14 19.51 -21.98
N VAL A 69 0.03 18.88 -22.02
CA VAL A 69 1.11 19.15 -22.98
C VAL A 69 1.66 17.85 -23.55
N PHE A 70 1.88 17.81 -24.86
CA PHE A 70 2.55 16.73 -25.57
C PHE A 70 3.95 17.19 -26.01
N LYS A 71 4.99 16.58 -25.44
CA LYS A 71 6.39 16.82 -25.83
C LYS A 71 6.79 15.87 -26.96
N PHE A 72 7.46 16.40 -27.99
CA PHE A 72 8.00 15.61 -29.10
C PHE A 72 9.42 16.05 -29.45
N PHE A 73 10.18 15.16 -30.08
CA PHE A 73 11.55 15.44 -30.54
C PHE A 73 11.57 15.73 -32.06
N PRO A 74 12.57 16.47 -32.58
CA PRO A 74 12.70 16.77 -34.01
C PRO A 74 12.61 15.53 -34.91
N LYS A 75 13.18 14.40 -34.44
CA LYS A 75 13.18 13.10 -35.13
C LYS A 75 11.78 12.48 -35.35
N ASP A 76 10.80 12.84 -34.53
CA ASP A 76 9.45 12.25 -34.54
C ASP A 76 8.47 13.00 -35.46
N VAL A 77 8.85 14.18 -35.97
CA VAL A 77 7.98 15.10 -36.73
C VAL A 77 7.34 14.42 -37.95
N SER A 78 8.10 13.64 -38.72
CA SER A 78 7.58 12.92 -39.89
C SER A 78 6.55 11.84 -39.51
N ARG A 79 6.76 11.14 -38.38
CA ARG A 79 5.82 10.15 -37.82
C ARG A 79 4.56 10.83 -37.29
N MET A 80 4.68 12.01 -36.68
CA MET A 80 3.54 12.80 -36.23
C MET A 80 2.66 13.29 -37.40
N PHE A 81 3.27 13.68 -38.52
CA PHE A 81 2.50 14.04 -39.72
C PHE A 81 1.77 12.83 -40.33
N SER A 82 2.41 11.66 -40.46
CA SER A 82 1.77 10.47 -41.06
C SER A 82 0.59 9.94 -40.23
N LEU A 83 0.63 10.09 -38.90
CA LEU A 83 -0.46 9.71 -38.00
C LEU A 83 -1.57 10.78 -37.86
N GLY A 84 -1.38 11.97 -38.46
CA GLY A 84 -2.25 13.13 -38.24
C GLY A 84 -2.23 13.66 -36.80
N ALA A 85 -1.16 13.40 -36.05
CA ALA A 85 -1.06 13.63 -34.61
C ALA A 85 -1.26 15.10 -34.24
N PHE A 86 -0.65 16.04 -34.96
CA PHE A 86 -0.77 17.48 -34.69
C PHE A 86 -2.22 17.99 -34.77
N SER A 87 -3.00 17.50 -35.74
CA SER A 87 -4.43 17.84 -35.87
C SER A 87 -5.26 17.23 -34.73
N LYS A 88 -4.98 15.97 -34.36
CA LYS A 88 -5.62 15.28 -33.25
C LYS A 88 -5.36 15.98 -31.91
N LEU A 89 -4.10 16.30 -31.60
CA LEU A 89 -3.70 17.01 -30.37
C LEU A 89 -4.38 18.38 -30.27
N LYS A 90 -4.40 19.16 -31.36
CA LYS A 90 -5.13 20.43 -31.45
C LYS A 90 -6.63 20.26 -31.15
N ASN A 91 -7.28 19.24 -31.73
CA ASN A 91 -8.69 18.95 -31.50
C ASN A 91 -8.98 18.43 -30.08
N TRP A 92 -7.98 17.92 -29.37
CA TRP A 92 -8.08 17.49 -27.98
C TRP A 92 -7.75 18.62 -26.98
N GLY A 93 -7.37 19.81 -27.46
CA GLY A 93 -6.97 20.93 -26.60
C GLY A 93 -5.61 20.76 -25.91
N ILE A 94 -4.76 19.86 -26.43
CA ILE A 94 -3.45 19.56 -25.85
C ILE A 94 -2.39 20.46 -26.50
N ASP A 95 -1.64 21.19 -25.67
CA ASP A 95 -0.56 22.06 -26.12
C ASP A 95 0.67 21.26 -26.57
N LEU A 96 1.52 21.87 -27.41
CA LEU A 96 2.72 21.23 -27.95
C LEU A 96 4.00 21.79 -27.34
N ALA A 97 4.90 20.88 -26.94
CA ALA A 97 6.26 21.18 -26.53
C ALA A 97 7.27 20.54 -27.49
N LEU A 98 8.27 21.31 -27.92
CA LEU A 98 9.40 20.81 -28.70
C LEU A 98 10.59 20.56 -27.76
N ASN A 99 11.10 19.33 -27.73
CA ASN A 99 12.42 19.07 -27.16
C ASN A 99 13.48 19.64 -28.11
N SER A 100 14.38 20.48 -27.62
CA SER A 100 15.40 21.11 -28.46
C SER A 100 16.72 21.26 -27.72
N GLU A 101 17.82 21.46 -28.43
CA GLU A 101 19.15 21.37 -27.85
C GLU A 101 19.89 22.71 -28.01
N ALA A 102 20.00 23.48 -26.92
CA ALA A 102 20.73 24.75 -26.95
C ALA A 102 22.26 24.55 -27.05
N ILE A 103 22.77 23.45 -26.50
CA ILE A 103 24.16 23.00 -26.56
C ILE A 103 24.15 21.50 -26.91
N VAL A 104 24.98 21.06 -27.86
CA VAL A 104 25.08 19.66 -28.31
C VAL A 104 26.52 19.19 -28.42
N GLU A 105 26.72 17.86 -28.42
CA GLU A 105 28.04 17.22 -28.41
C GLU A 105 28.95 17.67 -29.57
N TRP A 106 28.36 18.00 -30.72
CA TRP A 106 29.06 18.45 -31.93
C TRP A 106 28.99 19.98 -32.18
N SER A 107 28.27 20.75 -31.34
CA SER A 107 28.11 22.20 -31.50
C SER A 107 27.82 22.87 -30.16
N CYS A 108 28.86 23.53 -29.65
CA CYS A 108 28.85 24.29 -28.40
C CYS A 108 28.45 25.77 -28.60
N ASN A 109 27.76 26.08 -29.70
CA ASN A 109 27.37 27.44 -30.08
C ASN A 109 25.83 27.58 -30.15
N GLY A 110 25.26 28.29 -29.17
CA GLY A 110 23.81 28.44 -29.06
C GLY A 110 23.18 29.24 -30.20
N THR A 111 23.92 30.14 -30.85
CA THR A 111 23.41 30.87 -32.02
C THR A 111 23.21 29.94 -33.22
N LEU A 112 24.14 29.00 -33.43
CA LEU A 112 24.04 28.03 -34.51
C LEU A 112 22.92 27.02 -34.24
N ASN A 113 22.85 26.48 -33.03
CA ASN A 113 21.83 25.50 -32.64
C ASN A 113 20.39 26.09 -32.68
N ALA A 114 20.26 27.41 -32.46
CA ALA A 114 18.99 28.12 -32.62
C ALA A 114 18.52 28.19 -34.08
N ILE A 115 19.42 28.17 -35.07
CA ILE A 115 19.03 28.19 -36.50
C ILE A 115 18.28 26.91 -36.86
N ASP A 116 18.76 25.74 -36.44
CA ASP A 116 18.08 24.46 -36.69
C ASP A 116 16.70 24.40 -36.01
N THR A 117 16.60 24.96 -34.80
CA THR A 117 15.33 25.09 -34.09
C THR A 117 14.35 26.01 -34.84
N VAL A 118 14.82 27.17 -35.29
CA VAL A 118 14.01 28.13 -36.07
C VAL A 118 13.54 27.52 -37.38
N ASN A 119 14.42 26.88 -38.15
CA ASN A 119 14.07 26.19 -39.40
C ASN A 119 12.96 25.14 -39.20
N LEU A 120 13.01 24.40 -38.08
CA LEU A 120 11.96 23.45 -37.73
C LEU A 120 10.65 24.15 -37.34
N LEU A 121 10.70 25.23 -36.55
CA LEU A 121 9.52 26.02 -36.19
C LEU A 121 8.85 26.61 -37.43
N ASP A 122 9.62 27.22 -38.35
CA ASP A 122 9.13 27.75 -39.63
C ASP A 122 8.38 26.66 -40.44
N SER A 123 8.96 25.46 -40.53
CA SER A 123 8.39 24.30 -41.24
C SER A 123 7.13 23.71 -40.58
N LEU A 124 7.00 23.85 -39.25
CA LEU A 124 5.83 23.43 -38.48
C LEU A 124 4.71 24.48 -38.53
N MET A 125 5.03 25.75 -38.28
CA MET A 125 4.07 26.84 -38.22
C MET A 125 3.48 27.18 -39.59
N SER A 126 4.26 27.08 -40.67
CA SER A 126 3.75 27.18 -42.06
C SER A 126 2.70 26.09 -42.40
N LYS A 127 2.71 24.96 -41.68
CA LYS A 127 1.70 23.88 -41.77
C LYS A 127 0.59 24.02 -40.71
N GLY A 128 0.50 25.16 -40.02
CA GLY A 128 -0.53 25.45 -39.03
C GLY A 128 -0.35 24.74 -37.68
N VAL A 129 0.82 24.15 -37.41
CA VAL A 129 1.17 23.55 -36.12
C VAL A 129 1.59 24.63 -35.14
N LYS A 130 0.93 24.70 -33.97
CA LYS A 130 1.23 25.71 -32.94
C LYS A 130 2.07 25.09 -31.82
N VAL A 131 3.39 25.28 -31.88
CA VAL A 131 4.29 24.97 -30.76
C VAL A 131 4.16 26.07 -29.70
N LYS A 132 3.93 25.69 -28.44
CA LYS A 132 3.77 26.63 -27.32
C LYS A 132 5.00 26.66 -26.41
N TYR A 133 5.63 25.50 -26.22
CA TYR A 133 6.79 25.35 -25.35
C TYR A 133 8.02 24.84 -26.11
N ILE A 134 9.21 25.23 -25.64
CA ILE A 134 10.47 24.55 -25.92
C ILE A 134 11.05 24.11 -24.58
N GLU A 135 11.49 22.86 -24.50
CA GLU A 135 12.31 22.34 -23.40
C GLU A 135 13.72 22.15 -23.93
N MET A 136 14.68 22.84 -23.33
CA MET A 136 16.10 22.69 -23.66
C MET A 136 16.63 21.42 -23.00
N ASP A 137 17.23 20.54 -23.80
CA ASP A 137 17.72 19.23 -23.37
C ASP A 137 19.12 19.34 -22.76
N MET A 138 19.15 19.63 -21.45
CA MET A 138 20.32 19.63 -20.56
C MET A 138 21.52 20.46 -21.03
N PRO A 139 21.36 21.77 -21.32
CA PRO A 139 22.44 22.65 -21.72
C PRO A 139 23.59 22.75 -20.71
N LEU A 140 23.35 22.80 -19.39
CA LEU A 140 24.42 22.84 -18.40
C LEU A 140 25.14 21.49 -18.31
N TYR A 141 24.40 20.38 -18.30
CA TYR A 141 25.00 19.04 -18.39
C TYR A 141 25.86 18.90 -19.65
N LYS A 142 25.35 19.29 -20.82
CA LYS A 142 26.05 19.14 -22.10
C LYS A 142 27.24 20.11 -22.22
N GLY A 143 27.07 21.34 -21.74
CA GLY A 143 28.12 22.36 -21.62
C GLY A 143 29.31 21.84 -20.80
N ARG A 144 29.05 21.36 -19.58
CA ARG A 144 30.10 20.78 -18.70
C ARG A 144 30.69 19.48 -19.25
N THR A 145 29.85 18.55 -19.72
CA THR A 145 30.26 17.18 -20.04
C THR A 145 30.96 17.07 -21.40
N TYR A 146 30.39 17.66 -22.45
CA TYR A 146 30.92 17.53 -23.82
C TYR A 146 31.76 18.75 -24.21
N CYS A 147 31.22 19.95 -24.01
CA CYS A 147 31.86 21.20 -24.44
C CYS A 147 32.96 21.70 -23.51
N LYS A 148 33.10 21.11 -22.31
CA LYS A 148 34.02 21.53 -21.23
C LYS A 148 33.88 23.01 -20.83
N GLN A 149 32.68 23.56 -21.04
CA GLN A 149 32.30 24.91 -20.68
C GLN A 149 32.04 25.00 -19.16
N GLY A 150 32.39 26.13 -18.56
CA GLY A 150 31.98 26.47 -17.20
C GLY A 150 30.52 26.94 -17.15
N LEU A 151 30.10 27.37 -15.97
CA LEU A 151 28.73 27.83 -15.70
C LEU A 151 28.38 29.04 -16.60
N ASN A 152 29.25 30.06 -16.61
CA ASN A 152 29.04 31.29 -17.36
C ASN A 152 29.15 31.07 -18.87
N GLU A 153 30.13 30.30 -19.35
CA GLU A 153 30.25 30.00 -20.79
C GLU A 153 29.00 29.27 -21.31
N SER A 154 28.46 28.32 -20.53
CA SER A 154 27.21 27.63 -20.87
C SER A 154 26.01 28.60 -20.86
N ALA A 155 25.93 29.48 -19.87
CA ALA A 155 24.86 30.49 -19.76
C ALA A 155 24.86 31.47 -20.94
N ILE A 156 26.03 31.91 -21.40
CA ILE A 156 26.18 32.78 -22.58
C ILE A 156 25.62 32.10 -23.84
N GLN A 157 25.88 30.79 -24.03
CA GLN A 157 25.35 30.06 -25.19
C GLN A 157 23.83 29.88 -25.09
N VAL A 158 23.30 29.56 -23.90
CA VAL A 158 21.85 29.49 -23.66
C VAL A 158 21.18 30.84 -23.90
N ALA A 159 21.80 31.95 -23.48
CA ALA A 159 21.31 33.30 -23.72
C ALA A 159 21.25 33.64 -25.21
N ALA A 160 22.31 33.32 -25.96
CA ALA A 160 22.33 33.49 -27.42
C ALA A 160 21.23 32.67 -28.12
N TYR A 161 21.05 31.42 -27.70
CA TYR A 161 20.01 30.52 -28.21
C TYR A 161 18.59 31.06 -27.96
N ILE A 162 18.28 31.40 -26.70
CA ILE A 162 16.98 31.94 -26.29
C ILE A 162 16.69 33.28 -26.99
N SER A 163 17.67 34.19 -27.02
CA SER A 163 17.53 35.50 -27.67
C SER A 163 17.19 35.36 -29.15
N LYS A 164 17.89 34.47 -29.87
CA LYS A 164 17.63 34.21 -31.29
C LYS A 164 16.21 33.70 -31.53
N ILE A 165 15.74 32.72 -30.76
CA ILE A 165 14.38 32.19 -30.90
C ILE A 165 13.34 33.25 -30.51
N LYS A 166 13.51 33.94 -29.38
CA LYS A 166 12.58 34.97 -28.90
C LYS A 166 12.45 36.16 -29.84
N SER A 167 13.49 36.49 -30.62
CA SER A 167 13.44 37.56 -31.63
C SER A 167 12.46 37.29 -32.78
N LEU A 168 12.17 36.01 -33.06
CA LEU A 168 11.24 35.58 -34.11
C LEU A 168 9.91 35.07 -33.52
N TYR A 169 9.99 34.40 -32.36
CA TYR A 169 8.90 33.69 -31.70
C TYR A 169 8.72 34.13 -30.24
N PRO A 170 8.39 35.41 -29.97
CA PRO A 170 8.34 35.95 -28.61
C PRO A 170 7.33 35.21 -27.71
N GLY A 171 6.26 34.66 -28.28
CA GLY A 171 5.21 33.93 -27.58
C GLY A 171 5.52 32.47 -27.19
N ILE A 172 6.64 31.88 -27.63
CA ILE A 172 7.05 30.54 -27.18
C ILE A 172 7.62 30.63 -25.76
N ILE A 173 7.19 29.74 -24.88
CA ILE A 173 7.72 29.61 -23.52
C ILE A 173 8.91 28.64 -23.56
N ILE A 174 10.12 29.13 -23.27
CA ILE A 174 11.33 28.30 -23.27
C ILE A 174 11.69 27.98 -21.83
N GLY A 175 11.83 26.69 -21.51
CA GLY A 175 12.31 26.19 -20.22
C GLY A 175 13.47 25.23 -20.40
N ASP A 176 13.95 24.72 -19.28
CA ASP A 176 15.20 23.99 -19.16
C ASP A 176 14.99 22.61 -18.51
N LEU A 177 15.86 21.64 -18.79
CA LEU A 177 15.84 20.29 -18.22
C LEU A 177 17.23 19.97 -17.68
N GLU A 178 17.41 19.67 -16.39
CA GLU A 178 18.73 19.32 -15.85
C GLU A 178 18.72 18.08 -14.93
N PRO A 179 19.80 17.27 -14.92
CA PRO A 179 19.87 16.02 -14.16
C PRO A 179 20.24 16.19 -12.68
N TYR A 180 19.48 15.53 -11.81
CA TYR A 180 19.72 15.40 -10.37
C TYR A 180 19.87 13.92 -9.98
N PRO A 181 20.81 13.53 -9.09
CA PRO A 181 21.80 14.34 -8.40
C PRO A 181 23.13 14.40 -9.19
N PHE A 182 23.08 14.72 -10.49
CA PHE A 182 24.32 15.03 -11.22
C PHE A 182 24.84 16.40 -10.80
N PHE A 183 23.95 17.39 -10.73
CA PHE A 183 24.20 18.67 -10.06
C PHE A 183 23.63 18.65 -8.65
N SER A 184 24.34 19.31 -7.73
CA SER A 184 23.84 19.57 -6.37
C SER A 184 22.75 20.65 -6.37
N VAL A 185 21.98 20.71 -5.28
CA VAL A 185 20.99 21.79 -5.05
C VAL A 185 21.62 23.17 -5.18
N GLN A 186 22.88 23.35 -4.78
CA GLN A 186 23.56 24.64 -4.89
C GLN A 186 23.93 24.96 -6.34
N GLU A 187 24.51 24.02 -7.08
CA GLU A 187 24.85 24.24 -8.50
C GLU A 187 23.61 24.56 -9.36
N LEU A 188 22.46 23.97 -9.06
CA LEU A 188 21.19 24.30 -9.72
C LEU A 188 20.71 25.72 -9.36
N LYS A 189 20.95 26.21 -8.13
CA LYS A 189 20.69 27.62 -7.78
C LYS A 189 21.65 28.57 -8.49
N ASP A 190 22.94 28.24 -8.48
CA ASP A 190 23.99 29.01 -9.15
C ASP A 190 23.72 29.13 -10.66
N TRP A 191 23.20 28.07 -11.29
CA TRP A 191 22.81 28.05 -12.70
C TRP A 191 21.70 29.05 -13.03
N LYS A 192 20.62 29.07 -12.24
CA LYS A 192 19.55 30.07 -12.36
C LYS A 192 20.10 31.49 -12.26
N ASP A 193 21.02 31.74 -11.32
CA ASP A 193 21.60 33.05 -11.10
C ASP A 193 22.52 33.47 -12.26
N GLU A 194 23.26 32.53 -12.85
CA GLU A 194 24.12 32.79 -14.01
C GLU A 194 23.31 33.05 -15.29
N LEU A 195 22.23 32.30 -15.50
CA LEU A 195 21.23 32.60 -16.54
C LEU A 195 20.64 34.00 -16.35
N SER A 196 20.28 34.35 -15.11
CA SER A 196 19.74 35.68 -14.77
C SER A 196 20.75 36.80 -15.02
N ARG A 197 22.04 36.58 -14.71
CA ARG A 197 23.13 37.51 -15.06
C ARG A 197 23.28 37.70 -16.57
N ASN A 198 23.05 36.65 -17.35
CA ASN A 198 23.06 36.67 -18.81
C ASN A 198 21.70 37.11 -19.43
N VAL A 199 20.83 37.76 -18.64
CA VAL A 199 19.52 38.31 -19.07
C VAL A 199 18.55 37.24 -19.61
N VAL A 200 18.70 35.99 -19.16
CA VAL A 200 17.78 34.89 -19.44
C VAL A 200 16.74 34.77 -18.32
N SER A 201 15.48 34.65 -18.72
CA SER A 201 14.38 34.22 -17.85
C SER A 201 13.75 32.97 -18.45
N LEU A 202 13.81 31.87 -17.70
CA LEU A 202 13.19 30.60 -18.06
C LEU A 202 11.70 30.62 -17.74
N GLY A 203 10.88 29.99 -18.58
CA GLY A 203 9.47 29.75 -18.27
C GLY A 203 9.26 28.64 -17.24
N PHE A 204 10.15 27.64 -17.23
CA PHE A 204 10.13 26.52 -16.30
C PHE A 204 11.51 25.87 -16.19
N LEU A 205 11.73 25.14 -15.09
CA LEU A 205 12.82 24.17 -14.95
C LEU A 205 12.20 22.79 -14.72
N HIS A 206 12.65 21.79 -15.46
CA HIS A 206 12.37 20.40 -15.21
C HIS A 206 13.62 19.71 -14.64
N ILE A 207 13.45 18.94 -13.57
CA ILE A 207 14.53 18.14 -12.98
C ILE A 207 14.40 16.69 -13.43
N LEU A 208 15.40 16.17 -14.15
CA LEU A 208 15.50 14.76 -14.48
C LEU A 208 16.08 14.00 -13.28
N ILE A 209 15.28 13.14 -12.65
CA ILE A 209 15.72 12.37 -11.48
C ILE A 209 16.34 11.04 -11.93
N ASP A 210 17.65 10.88 -11.78
CA ASP A 210 18.32 9.57 -11.92
C ASP A 210 18.11 8.76 -10.63
N MET A 211 17.01 8.01 -10.58
CA MET A 211 16.67 7.16 -9.44
C MET A 211 17.76 6.13 -9.13
N GLY A 212 18.46 5.61 -10.15
CA GLY A 212 19.58 4.69 -9.95
C GLY A 212 20.76 5.35 -9.23
N LYS A 213 21.04 6.62 -9.51
CA LYS A 213 22.06 7.41 -8.81
C LYS A 213 21.60 7.85 -7.41
N VAL A 214 20.32 8.22 -7.23
CA VAL A 214 19.73 8.47 -5.90
C VAL A 214 19.86 7.25 -4.98
N GLU A 215 19.69 6.03 -5.52
CA GLU A 215 19.85 4.78 -4.76
C GLU A 215 21.31 4.39 -4.50
N ARG A 216 22.23 4.62 -5.45
CA ARG A 216 23.64 4.24 -5.35
C ARG A 216 24.49 5.22 -4.54
N ASP A 217 24.36 6.52 -4.77
CA ASP A 217 25.32 7.53 -4.30
C ASP A 217 25.05 8.01 -2.86
N GLY A 218 24.13 7.36 -2.14
CA GLY A 218 23.99 7.54 -0.70
C GLY A 218 23.32 8.85 -0.26
N VAL A 219 22.71 9.61 -1.18
CA VAL A 219 21.75 10.68 -0.84
C VAL A 219 20.41 10.05 -0.42
N HIS A 220 20.50 9.35 0.71
CA HIS A 220 19.54 9.46 1.79
C HIS A 220 18.20 8.72 1.69
N ASN A 221 18.27 7.40 1.47
CA ASN A 221 17.18 6.46 1.76
C ASN A 221 17.45 5.46 2.92
N SER A 222 18.67 5.44 3.51
CA SER A 222 18.98 4.62 4.69
C SER A 222 19.14 5.47 5.94
N LEU A 223 18.40 5.12 7.00
CA LEU A 223 18.61 5.66 8.35
C LEU A 223 20.04 5.43 8.82
N SER A 224 20.59 6.44 9.50
CA SER A 224 21.78 6.26 10.34
C SER A 224 21.37 6.15 11.81
N PHE A 225 22.17 5.50 12.63
CA PHE A 225 21.86 5.26 14.05
C PHE A 225 23.04 5.67 14.93
N LYS A 226 22.76 6.33 16.06
CA LYS A 226 23.73 6.47 17.16
C LYS A 226 23.27 5.60 18.33
N PHE A 227 24.19 4.83 18.89
CA PHE A 227 23.92 3.94 20.02
C PHE A 227 24.43 4.55 21.32
N GLY A 228 23.59 4.55 22.35
CA GLY A 228 23.96 4.90 23.71
C GLY A 228 24.71 3.77 24.42
N GLN A 229 24.99 3.98 25.71
CA GLN A 229 25.64 2.98 26.55
C GLN A 229 24.82 1.69 26.66
N LYS A 230 25.51 0.56 26.87
CA LYS A 230 24.89 -0.73 27.17
C LYS A 230 24.42 -0.74 28.63
N GLU A 231 23.14 -1.01 28.84
CA GLU A 231 22.50 -1.12 30.15
C GLU A 231 22.06 -2.58 30.37
N THR A 232 22.39 -3.16 31.53
CA THR A 232 21.89 -4.50 31.92
C THR A 232 20.52 -4.37 32.57
N VAL A 233 19.57 -5.18 32.09
CA VAL A 233 18.17 -5.22 32.58
C VAL A 233 17.90 -6.47 33.41
N PHE A 234 18.56 -7.58 33.06
CA PHE A 234 18.60 -8.83 33.83
C PHE A 234 20.01 -9.42 33.71
N ASN A 235 20.65 -9.70 34.84
CA ASN A 235 21.93 -10.37 34.96
C ASN A 235 21.71 -11.79 35.51
N TRP A 236 21.82 -12.82 34.67
CA TRP A 236 21.58 -14.20 35.09
C TRP A 236 22.42 -14.62 36.31
N THR A 237 23.64 -14.10 36.45
CA THR A 237 24.54 -14.48 37.53
C THR A 237 24.04 -14.03 38.91
N THR A 238 23.26 -12.95 38.98
CA THR A 238 22.76 -12.36 40.25
C THR A 238 21.24 -12.41 40.40
N ASP A 239 20.49 -12.37 39.30
CA ASP A 239 19.06 -12.04 39.31
C ASP A 239 18.18 -13.28 39.07
N ARG A 240 18.76 -14.40 38.62
CA ARG A 240 18.02 -15.63 38.29
C ARG A 240 17.37 -16.26 39.52
N CYS A 241 16.18 -16.81 39.33
CA CYS A 241 15.44 -17.54 40.36
C CYS A 241 15.63 -19.06 40.28
N ALA A 242 16.06 -19.56 39.12
CA ALA A 242 16.43 -20.95 38.87
C ALA A 242 17.58 -21.00 37.85
N GLN A 243 18.22 -22.16 37.64
CA GLN A 243 19.29 -22.30 36.65
C GLN A 243 18.82 -22.00 35.21
N ASP A 244 17.59 -22.38 34.91
CA ASP A 244 16.92 -22.23 33.63
C ASP A 244 16.08 -20.96 33.53
N ASP A 245 16.16 -20.06 34.51
CA ASP A 245 15.53 -18.75 34.46
C ASP A 245 16.34 -17.80 33.56
N VAL A 246 16.11 -17.91 32.25
CA VAL A 246 16.91 -17.23 31.22
C VAL A 246 16.04 -16.43 30.23
N PRO A 247 16.49 -15.24 29.78
CA PRO A 247 15.87 -14.56 28.65
C PRO A 247 16.07 -15.39 27.36
N ASP A 248 14.97 -15.97 26.85
CA ASP A 248 14.96 -16.83 25.66
C ASP A 248 13.94 -16.40 24.59
N THR A 249 13.46 -15.15 24.69
CA THR A 249 12.58 -14.51 23.70
C THR A 249 12.87 -12.99 23.63
N PRO A 250 12.42 -12.29 22.55
CA PRO A 250 12.57 -10.84 22.45
C PRO A 250 11.78 -10.13 23.54
N ALA A 251 12.41 -9.17 24.22
CA ALA A 251 11.78 -8.43 25.31
C ALA A 251 10.51 -7.71 24.83
N ARG A 252 9.38 -8.01 25.47
CA ARG A 252 8.10 -7.32 25.30
C ARG A 252 7.73 -6.60 26.57
N ALA A 253 6.92 -5.56 26.44
CA ALA A 253 6.30 -4.94 27.60
C ALA A 253 4.85 -4.56 27.33
N PHE A 254 4.07 -4.43 28.40
CA PHE A 254 2.76 -3.78 28.39
C PHE A 254 2.56 -2.99 29.68
N VAL A 255 1.58 -2.09 29.70
CA VAL A 255 1.15 -1.34 30.88
C VAL A 255 -0.14 -1.93 31.43
N ASP A 256 -0.10 -2.35 32.70
CA ASP A 256 -1.24 -2.95 33.38
C ASP A 256 -2.29 -1.90 33.80
N VAL A 257 -3.42 -2.35 34.36
CA VAL A 257 -4.54 -1.50 34.78
C VAL A 257 -4.14 -0.50 35.87
N ASN A 258 -3.09 -0.82 36.65
CA ASN A 258 -2.53 0.02 37.72
C ASN A 258 -1.44 0.97 37.21
N GLY A 259 -1.19 1.02 35.89
CA GLY A 259 -0.17 1.88 35.30
C GLY A 259 1.27 1.36 35.45
N ARG A 260 1.46 0.09 35.85
CA ARG A 260 2.79 -0.52 35.98
C ARG A 260 3.21 -1.14 34.65
N VAL A 261 4.48 -0.99 34.31
CA VAL A 261 5.11 -1.70 33.18
C VAL A 261 5.46 -3.11 33.62
N GLN A 262 4.94 -4.11 32.90
CA GLN A 262 5.38 -5.50 32.97
C GLN A 262 6.19 -5.81 31.72
N LEU A 263 7.40 -6.35 31.91
CA LEU A 263 8.32 -6.75 30.86
C LEU A 263 8.52 -8.27 30.89
N LEU A 264 8.39 -8.90 29.73
CA LEU A 264 8.61 -10.34 29.53
C LEU A 264 9.79 -10.55 28.58
N ALA A 265 10.77 -11.33 29.02
CA ALA A 265 11.77 -11.98 28.18
C ALA A 265 11.74 -13.46 28.58
N SER A 266 10.69 -14.15 28.13
CA SER A 266 10.24 -15.47 28.61
C SER A 266 11.25 -16.60 28.40
N HIS A 267 11.15 -17.60 29.27
CA HIS A 267 11.56 -18.98 29.07
C HIS A 267 10.30 -19.90 29.05
N TYR A 268 10.47 -21.23 29.03
CA TYR A 268 9.36 -22.19 29.12
C TYR A 268 8.71 -22.28 30.53
N ASP A 269 9.40 -21.73 31.54
CA ASP A 269 8.81 -21.25 32.79
C ASP A 269 8.85 -19.73 32.75
N THR A 270 7.73 -19.11 32.42
CA THR A 270 7.62 -17.67 32.20
C THR A 270 7.69 -16.93 33.53
N ARG A 271 8.56 -15.92 33.61
CA ARG A 271 8.62 -14.90 34.68
C ARG A 271 8.56 -13.51 34.07
N ARG A 272 8.35 -12.48 34.90
CA ARG A 272 8.33 -11.07 34.49
C ARG A 272 9.33 -10.24 35.26
N ALA A 273 9.68 -9.09 34.69
CA ALA A 273 10.08 -7.92 35.46
C ALA A 273 8.93 -6.92 35.55
N ILE A 274 8.75 -6.26 36.69
CA ILE A 274 7.67 -5.26 36.89
C ILE A 274 8.20 -3.97 37.52
N GLY A 275 7.64 -2.81 37.16
CA GLY A 275 8.01 -1.50 37.68
C GLY A 275 7.05 -0.38 37.24
N THR A 276 7.35 0.87 37.57
CA THR A 276 6.54 2.04 37.14
C THR A 276 6.86 2.50 35.71
N ASN A 277 8.02 2.11 35.18
CA ASN A 277 8.51 2.39 33.83
C ASN A 277 9.62 1.38 33.44
N LEU A 278 10.01 1.33 32.16
CA LEU A 278 11.05 0.43 31.63
C LEU A 278 12.40 0.48 32.38
N SER A 279 12.78 1.59 33.01
CA SER A 279 14.06 1.70 33.76
C SER A 279 13.97 1.26 35.22
N SER A 280 12.75 1.17 35.74
CA SER A 280 12.46 0.77 37.12
C SER A 280 12.09 -0.72 37.27
N VAL A 281 11.91 -1.46 36.17
CA VAL A 281 11.48 -2.87 36.24
C VAL A 281 12.47 -3.71 37.03
N ARG A 282 11.96 -4.64 37.85
CA ARG A 282 12.76 -5.62 38.62
C ARG A 282 12.17 -7.01 38.41
N HIS A 283 13.05 -8.00 38.23
CA HIS A 283 12.69 -9.40 38.00
C HIS A 283 11.98 -10.00 39.21
N GLU A 284 10.92 -10.78 38.99
CA GLU A 284 10.16 -11.48 40.03
C GLU A 284 10.28 -13.01 39.84
N CYS A 285 10.48 -13.74 40.93
CA CYS A 285 10.65 -15.20 40.87
C CYS A 285 9.37 -16.02 40.64
N ASN A 286 8.20 -15.37 40.73
CA ASN A 286 6.91 -16.03 40.52
C ASN A 286 6.76 -16.45 39.06
N VAL A 287 6.43 -17.73 38.85
CA VAL A 287 6.13 -18.28 37.52
C VAL A 287 4.70 -17.91 37.15
N LEU A 288 4.51 -17.22 36.02
CA LEU A 288 3.21 -16.74 35.52
C LEU A 288 2.52 -17.79 34.66
N PHE A 289 3.33 -18.61 33.97
CA PHE A 289 2.94 -19.60 32.98
C PHE A 289 4.06 -20.65 32.90
N SER A 290 3.71 -21.93 32.82
CA SER A 290 4.66 -23.06 32.79
C SER A 290 4.16 -24.09 31.78
N SER A 291 5.09 -24.74 31.09
CA SER A 291 4.79 -25.69 30.02
C SER A 291 4.26 -27.03 30.54
N HIS A 292 3.15 -27.53 29.96
CA HIS A 292 2.53 -28.77 30.41
C HIS A 292 3.28 -30.06 30.01
N ARG A 293 4.15 -30.01 28.98
CA ARG A 293 4.98 -31.13 28.50
C ARG A 293 4.16 -32.34 28.00
N ASP A 294 3.04 -32.09 27.34
CA ASP A 294 2.22 -33.13 26.71
C ASP A 294 2.94 -33.73 25.47
N TYR A 295 3.20 -35.03 25.53
CA TYR A 295 3.80 -35.80 24.42
C TYR A 295 2.83 -36.12 23.27
N THR A 296 1.62 -35.57 23.29
CA THR A 296 0.60 -35.71 22.24
C THR A 296 0.77 -34.61 21.20
N ALA A 297 1.40 -34.94 20.05
CA ALA A 297 1.67 -33.96 18.99
C ALA A 297 0.42 -33.18 18.49
N SER A 298 -0.78 -33.78 18.55
CA SER A 298 -2.03 -33.10 18.16
C SER A 298 -2.59 -32.14 19.20
N ASN A 299 -1.97 -32.02 20.38
CA ASN A 299 -2.42 -31.14 21.47
C ASN A 299 -1.72 -29.77 21.46
N TYR A 300 -0.54 -29.65 20.83
CA TYR A 300 0.24 -28.41 20.68
C TYR A 300 0.68 -27.77 22.02
N ASP A 301 1.08 -28.61 22.97
CA ASP A 301 1.12 -28.26 24.41
C ASP A 301 2.35 -28.89 25.11
N TYR A 302 3.56 -28.67 24.59
CA TYR A 302 4.78 -29.35 25.07
C TYR A 302 5.78 -28.44 25.78
N LEU A 303 6.56 -27.63 25.06
CA LEU A 303 7.42 -26.59 25.64
C LEU A 303 7.01 -25.24 25.06
N GLU A 304 6.75 -24.28 25.93
CA GLU A 304 5.88 -23.16 25.63
C GLU A 304 6.40 -21.83 26.20
N TRP A 305 6.71 -20.87 25.33
CA TRP A 305 7.22 -19.56 25.70
C TRP A 305 6.17 -18.47 25.45
N LEU A 306 5.83 -17.69 26.48
CA LEU A 306 4.87 -16.59 26.42
C LEU A 306 5.55 -15.35 25.78
N ILE A 307 5.28 -15.06 24.50
CA ILE A 307 6.16 -14.22 23.66
C ILE A 307 5.53 -12.91 23.14
N SER A 308 4.20 -12.80 23.05
CA SER A 308 3.54 -11.61 22.48
C SER A 308 2.32 -11.15 23.28
N PRO A 309 2.52 -10.62 24.52
CA PRO A 309 1.44 -10.07 25.32
C PRO A 309 0.78 -8.87 24.63
N TYR A 310 -0.52 -8.74 24.80
CA TYR A 310 -1.34 -7.66 24.27
C TYR A 310 -2.57 -7.44 25.14
N THR A 311 -2.89 -6.18 25.43
CA THR A 311 -4.05 -5.82 26.25
C THR A 311 -4.73 -4.56 25.74
N LEU A 312 -6.05 -4.47 25.96
CA LEU A 312 -6.88 -3.32 25.62
C LEU A 312 -7.19 -2.43 26.84
N ASP A 313 -7.05 -2.97 28.05
CA ASP A 313 -7.49 -2.36 29.31
C ASP A 313 -6.43 -2.42 30.44
N GLY A 314 -5.38 -3.22 30.27
CA GLY A 314 -4.37 -3.51 31.29
C GLY A 314 -4.79 -4.57 32.32
N GLN A 315 -6.02 -5.08 32.25
CA GLN A 315 -6.58 -6.09 33.16
C GLN A 315 -6.62 -7.47 32.50
N LYS A 316 -7.09 -7.55 31.26
CA LYS A 316 -7.10 -8.78 30.47
C LYS A 316 -5.96 -8.74 29.46
N VAL A 317 -5.05 -9.70 29.55
CA VAL A 317 -3.85 -9.76 28.70
C VAL A 317 -3.92 -11.04 27.87
N PHE A 318 -4.06 -10.87 26.56
CA PHE A 318 -3.94 -11.95 25.58
C PHE A 318 -2.46 -12.14 25.26
N SER A 319 -2.03 -13.35 24.91
CA SER A 319 -0.65 -13.54 24.44
C SER A 319 -0.58 -14.68 23.42
N PHE A 320 0.38 -14.56 22.50
CA PHE A 320 0.85 -15.71 21.75
C PHE A 320 1.87 -16.49 22.56
N VAL A 321 1.79 -17.81 22.41
CA VAL A 321 2.73 -18.77 22.92
C VAL A 321 3.46 -19.40 21.73
N HIS A 322 4.78 -19.40 21.79
CA HIS A 322 5.62 -20.18 20.89
C HIS A 322 5.74 -21.58 21.49
N ASN A 323 5.14 -22.58 20.85
CA ASN A 323 5.17 -23.97 21.28
C ASN A 323 6.15 -24.79 20.41
N GLU A 324 7.03 -25.53 21.08
CA GLU A 324 7.97 -26.46 20.49
C GLU A 324 7.64 -27.89 20.91
N TYR A 325 7.54 -28.79 19.95
CA TYR A 325 7.36 -30.22 20.18
C TYR A 325 8.56 -31.00 19.64
N TYR A 326 9.01 -32.01 20.39
CA TYR A 326 10.25 -32.74 20.13
C TYR A 326 10.07 -34.25 19.91
N GLY A 327 8.83 -34.73 19.86
CA GLY A 327 8.49 -36.16 19.81
C GLY A 327 8.27 -36.78 21.18
N SER A 328 7.49 -37.86 21.24
CA SER A 328 7.39 -38.68 22.45
C SER A 328 8.70 -39.42 22.72
N PRO A 329 8.93 -39.93 23.95
CA PRO A 329 10.06 -40.82 24.23
C PRO A 329 10.14 -41.95 23.19
N GLY A 330 11.34 -42.18 22.65
CA GLY A 330 11.60 -43.17 21.61
C GLY A 330 11.30 -42.74 20.16
N GLN A 331 10.49 -41.69 19.91
CA GLN A 331 10.22 -41.24 18.52
C GLN A 331 11.42 -40.53 17.88
N CYS A 332 12.19 -39.77 18.67
CA CYS A 332 13.26 -38.91 18.14
C CYS A 332 14.65 -39.56 18.20
N THR A 333 14.90 -40.53 17.33
CA THR A 333 16.16 -41.29 17.28
C THR A 333 17.34 -40.52 16.68
N LEU A 334 17.09 -39.49 15.85
CA LEU A 334 18.14 -38.62 15.28
C LEU A 334 18.51 -37.42 16.18
N GLY A 335 17.97 -37.36 17.40
CA GLY A 335 18.20 -36.30 18.38
C GLY A 335 17.28 -35.09 18.22
N GLN A 336 16.93 -34.45 19.36
CA GLN A 336 15.83 -33.48 19.49
C GLN A 336 15.71 -32.44 18.36
N LEU A 337 16.81 -31.78 17.95
CA LEU A 337 16.80 -30.76 16.90
C LEU A 337 16.38 -31.28 15.50
N LYS A 338 16.33 -32.61 15.31
CA LYS A 338 15.87 -33.28 14.09
C LYS A 338 14.37 -33.61 14.11
N CYS A 339 13.70 -33.39 15.24
CA CYS A 339 12.27 -33.60 15.48
C CYS A 339 11.57 -32.33 15.97
N TRP A 340 12.25 -31.19 15.93
CA TRP A 340 11.76 -29.91 16.43
C TRP A 340 10.66 -29.36 15.51
N TRP A 341 9.41 -29.45 15.96
CA TRP A 341 8.23 -28.98 15.24
C TRP A 341 7.52 -27.89 16.03
N ASN A 342 7.17 -26.80 15.35
CA ASN A 342 6.76 -25.54 15.97
C ASN A 342 5.32 -25.15 15.60
N SER A 343 4.62 -24.56 16.57
CA SER A 343 3.29 -23.97 16.38
C SER A 343 3.13 -22.73 17.23
N ILE A 344 2.17 -21.88 16.87
CA ILE A 344 1.77 -20.73 17.68
C ILE A 344 0.41 -21.04 18.31
N THR A 345 0.33 -20.90 19.62
CA THR A 345 -0.88 -21.14 20.42
C THR A 345 -1.23 -19.92 21.27
N ALA A 346 -2.34 -20.00 22.01
CA ALA A 346 -2.93 -18.90 22.75
C ALA A 346 -2.78 -19.04 24.27
N ALA A 347 -2.48 -17.94 24.95
CA ALA A 347 -2.64 -17.81 26.40
C ALA A 347 -3.43 -16.54 26.75
N VAL A 348 -4.04 -16.53 27.93
CA VAL A 348 -4.77 -15.39 28.49
C VAL A 348 -4.51 -15.26 30.00
N SER A 349 -4.31 -14.03 30.44
CA SER A 349 -4.43 -13.61 31.84
C SER A 349 -5.71 -12.80 32.00
N ASN A 350 -6.43 -13.04 33.10
CA ASN A 350 -7.59 -12.25 33.51
C ASN A 350 -7.31 -11.39 34.77
N ASP A 351 -6.07 -11.42 35.27
CA ASP A 351 -5.63 -10.86 36.56
C ASP A 351 -4.47 -9.86 36.40
N ALA A 352 -4.53 -9.05 35.34
CA ALA A 352 -3.54 -8.04 34.98
C ALA A 352 -2.12 -8.60 34.78
N GLY A 353 -1.99 -9.81 34.23
CA GLY A 353 -0.73 -10.47 33.93
C GLY A 353 -0.04 -11.15 35.13
N LEU A 354 -0.78 -11.45 36.20
CA LEU A 354 -0.23 -12.17 37.36
C LEU A 354 -0.16 -13.68 37.11
N THR A 355 -1.19 -14.26 36.48
CA THR A 355 -1.21 -15.66 36.02
C THR A 355 -1.76 -15.75 34.59
N TYR A 356 -1.26 -16.72 33.82
CA TYR A 356 -1.76 -17.03 32.48
C TYR A 356 -2.16 -18.50 32.38
N SER A 357 -3.13 -18.78 31.53
CA SER A 357 -3.54 -20.13 31.15
C SER A 357 -3.99 -20.17 29.69
N HIS A 358 -4.16 -21.36 29.12
CA HIS A 358 -4.81 -21.46 27.82
C HIS A 358 -6.28 -21.03 27.91
N PRO A 359 -6.79 -20.26 26.94
CA PRO A 359 -8.15 -19.73 26.96
C PRO A 359 -9.22 -20.83 26.80
N VAL A 360 -8.82 -22.00 26.28
CA VAL A 360 -9.61 -23.22 26.11
C VAL A 360 -8.65 -24.42 26.15
N GLN A 361 -9.17 -25.60 26.52
CA GLN A 361 -8.35 -26.83 26.61
C GLN A 361 -7.74 -27.23 25.26
N ALA A 362 -6.57 -27.88 25.31
CA ALA A 362 -5.85 -28.44 24.18
C ALA A 362 -6.73 -29.31 23.25
N PRO A 363 -6.54 -29.25 21.91
CA PRO A 363 -5.76 -28.28 21.13
C PRO A 363 -6.58 -27.03 20.75
N GLY A 364 -7.66 -26.72 21.46
CA GLY A 364 -8.57 -25.63 21.10
C GLY A 364 -7.92 -24.25 21.10
N HIS A 365 -6.75 -24.12 21.73
CA HIS A 365 -5.90 -22.92 21.87
C HIS A 365 -4.89 -22.74 20.72
N LEU A 366 -4.85 -23.65 19.73
CA LEU A 366 -4.06 -23.49 18.52
C LEU A 366 -4.47 -22.22 17.75
N ILE A 367 -3.48 -21.42 17.34
CA ILE A 367 -3.66 -20.25 16.46
C ILE A 367 -3.12 -20.55 15.07
N ALA A 368 -1.86 -20.99 14.97
CA ALA A 368 -1.17 -21.16 13.70
C ALA A 368 -0.24 -22.37 13.69
N THR A 369 -0.34 -23.17 12.64
CA THR A 369 0.54 -24.29 12.30
C THR A 369 0.54 -24.45 10.78
N PRO A 370 1.62 -24.94 10.13
CA PRO A 370 1.54 -25.26 8.71
C PRO A 370 0.54 -26.40 8.47
N PRO A 371 0.05 -26.57 7.23
CA PRO A 371 -0.97 -27.57 6.88
C PRO A 371 -0.40 -29.01 6.79
N TYR A 372 0.48 -29.38 7.72
CA TYR A 372 1.19 -30.67 7.78
C TYR A 372 1.30 -31.15 9.23
N ARG A 373 1.07 -32.45 9.45
CA ARG A 373 1.24 -33.10 10.76
C ARG A 373 2.71 -33.21 11.14
N TYR A 374 2.96 -33.42 12.43
CA TYR A 374 4.29 -33.80 12.94
C TYR A 374 4.82 -35.06 12.26
N ILE A 375 6.13 -35.06 11.98
CA ILE A 375 6.85 -36.21 11.45
C ILE A 375 8.12 -36.39 12.29
N PRO A 376 8.30 -37.53 12.98
CA PRO A 376 9.54 -37.84 13.67
C PRO A 376 10.74 -37.80 12.73
N ASN A 377 11.87 -37.30 13.23
CA ASN A 377 13.17 -37.34 12.54
C ASN A 377 13.20 -36.64 11.17
N PHE A 378 12.38 -35.60 10.95
CA PHE A 378 12.34 -34.81 9.71
C PHE A 378 13.70 -34.19 9.30
N GLY A 379 14.65 -34.08 10.21
CA GLY A 379 16.06 -33.78 9.91
C GLY A 379 16.48 -32.32 10.16
N LYS A 380 15.52 -31.45 10.49
CA LYS A 380 15.68 -30.02 10.83
C LYS A 380 14.46 -29.50 11.60
N ALA A 381 14.56 -28.28 12.12
CA ALA A 381 13.41 -27.55 12.63
C ALA A 381 12.38 -27.30 11.53
N VAL A 382 11.09 -27.41 11.87
CA VAL A 382 9.93 -27.19 11.01
C VAL A 382 8.79 -26.52 11.78
N GLY A 383 7.81 -25.96 11.10
CA GLY A 383 6.64 -25.35 11.74
C GLY A 383 6.56 -23.83 11.62
N TYR A 384 5.67 -23.23 12.40
CA TYR A 384 5.52 -21.78 12.54
C TYR A 384 6.01 -21.36 13.92
N MET A 385 6.94 -20.42 13.98
CA MET A 385 7.70 -20.08 15.19
C MET A 385 7.92 -18.58 15.37
N MET A 386 8.26 -18.21 16.60
CA MET A 386 8.74 -16.86 16.99
C MET A 386 7.90 -15.71 16.42
N PRO A 387 6.61 -15.58 16.82
CA PRO A 387 5.81 -14.43 16.44
C PRO A 387 6.38 -13.12 16.98
N SER A 388 6.21 -12.04 16.21
CA SER A 388 6.48 -10.68 16.64
C SER A 388 5.46 -10.23 17.70
N ASN A 389 5.74 -9.10 18.35
CA ASN A 389 4.70 -8.37 19.05
C ASN A 389 3.52 -8.07 18.10
N ILE A 390 2.33 -7.93 18.68
CA ILE A 390 1.12 -7.58 17.95
C ILE A 390 1.11 -6.05 17.75
N VAL A 391 0.76 -5.60 16.54
CA VAL A 391 0.56 -4.18 16.21
C VAL A 391 -0.81 -3.95 15.58
N LYS A 392 -1.47 -2.84 15.92
CA LYS A 392 -2.77 -2.45 15.35
C LYS A 392 -2.59 -1.50 14.17
N LYS A 393 -3.31 -1.76 13.07
CA LYS A 393 -3.43 -0.85 11.91
C LYS A 393 -4.88 -0.83 11.44
N GLY A 394 -5.55 0.31 11.62
CA GLY A 394 -6.99 0.45 11.39
C GLY A 394 -7.78 -0.50 12.30
N ASP A 395 -8.73 -1.23 11.72
CA ASP A 395 -9.59 -2.19 12.44
C ASP A 395 -8.92 -3.54 12.74
N TYR A 396 -7.67 -3.76 12.30
CA TYR A 396 -7.00 -5.07 12.39
C TYR A 396 -5.73 -5.03 13.25
N TYR A 397 -5.50 -6.12 13.96
CA TYR A 397 -4.29 -6.48 14.68
C TYR A 397 -3.43 -7.40 13.79
N TYR A 398 -2.11 -7.21 13.79
CA TYR A 398 -1.17 -7.91 12.92
C TYR A 398 0.01 -8.46 13.74
N SER A 399 0.60 -9.55 13.26
CA SER A 399 1.87 -10.08 13.77
C SER A 399 2.62 -10.80 12.64
N LEU A 400 3.94 -10.63 12.62
CA LEU A 400 4.85 -11.37 11.75
C LEU A 400 5.28 -12.65 12.46
N PHE A 401 5.58 -13.72 11.72
CA PHE A 401 6.16 -14.94 12.29
C PHE A 401 7.02 -15.68 11.27
N GLN A 402 7.93 -16.52 11.74
CA GLN A 402 8.80 -17.31 10.88
C GLN A 402 8.12 -18.64 10.53
N ALA A 403 8.02 -18.95 9.24
CA ALA A 403 7.77 -20.31 8.77
C ALA A 403 9.10 -21.01 8.49
N GLU A 404 9.30 -22.18 9.09
CA GLU A 404 10.35 -23.11 8.69
C GLU A 404 9.89 -24.06 7.58
N SER A 405 10.86 -24.50 6.78
CA SER A 405 10.59 -25.16 5.50
C SER A 405 10.13 -26.62 5.64
N ILE A 406 8.88 -26.90 5.29
CA ILE A 406 8.25 -28.23 5.34
C ILE A 406 7.38 -28.47 4.08
N TYR A 407 7.73 -29.51 3.31
CA TYR A 407 7.11 -29.84 2.02
C TYR A 407 6.97 -28.62 1.08
N LEU A 408 5.73 -28.13 0.85
CA LEU A 408 5.47 -26.98 -0.03
C LEU A 408 5.56 -25.63 0.71
N GLN A 409 5.64 -25.62 2.04
CA GLN A 409 5.93 -24.42 2.80
C GLN A 409 7.42 -24.12 2.66
N ASN A 410 7.75 -23.08 1.89
CA ASN A 410 9.09 -22.51 1.89
C ASN A 410 9.38 -21.81 3.23
N ARG A 411 10.66 -21.70 3.57
CA ARG A 411 11.13 -20.86 4.68
C ARG A 411 10.74 -19.41 4.36
N SER A 412 10.08 -18.69 5.27
CA SER A 412 9.44 -17.40 4.93
C SER A 412 9.15 -16.54 6.16
N MET A 413 9.17 -15.21 5.99
CA MET A 413 8.54 -14.29 6.95
C MET A 413 7.06 -14.14 6.61
N CYS A 414 6.22 -14.63 7.48
CA CYS A 414 4.77 -14.68 7.32
C CYS A 414 4.10 -13.51 8.04
N LEU A 415 2.92 -13.13 7.56
CA LEU A 415 2.05 -12.15 8.22
C LEU A 415 0.71 -12.84 8.56
N MET A 416 0.22 -12.62 9.77
CA MET A 416 -1.15 -12.94 10.16
C MET A 416 -1.86 -11.72 10.71
N ARG A 417 -3.19 -11.71 10.60
CA ARG A 417 -4.05 -10.65 11.16
C ARG A 417 -5.33 -11.17 11.76
N SER A 418 -5.91 -10.37 12.64
CA SER A 418 -7.25 -10.55 13.23
C SER A 418 -7.97 -9.21 13.35
N ASP A 419 -9.30 -9.21 13.27
CA ASP A 419 -10.19 -8.09 13.59
C ASP A 419 -10.54 -8.04 15.11
N ASN A 420 -10.30 -9.14 15.83
CA ASN A 420 -10.55 -9.29 17.26
C ASN A 420 -9.43 -10.08 17.96
N VAL A 421 -8.49 -9.37 18.59
CA VAL A 421 -7.37 -9.97 19.36
C VAL A 421 -7.81 -10.94 20.47
N SER A 422 -9.06 -10.84 20.96
CA SER A 422 -9.60 -11.73 22.00
C SER A 422 -10.18 -13.05 21.47
N ASP A 423 -10.49 -13.14 20.17
CA ASP A 423 -10.85 -14.40 19.51
C ASP A 423 -9.62 -14.97 18.80
N PHE A 424 -8.92 -15.87 19.49
CA PHE A 424 -7.73 -16.53 18.98
C PHE A 424 -7.96 -17.33 17.68
N ARG A 425 -9.20 -17.72 17.36
CA ARG A 425 -9.56 -18.45 16.13
C ARG A 425 -9.92 -17.52 14.96
N SER A 426 -10.03 -16.21 15.20
CA SER A 426 -10.26 -15.21 14.15
C SER A 426 -9.00 -14.90 13.31
N TRP A 427 -7.81 -15.29 13.80
CA TRP A 427 -6.54 -15.04 13.14
C TRP A 427 -6.45 -15.74 11.77
N LYS A 428 -5.96 -15.00 10.79
CA LYS A 428 -5.90 -15.39 9.38
C LYS A 428 -4.49 -15.16 8.83
N ILE A 429 -4.01 -16.07 8.00
CA ILE A 429 -2.69 -16.08 7.35
C ILE A 429 -2.72 -15.31 6.02
N TRP A 430 -1.66 -14.55 5.71
CA TRP A 430 -1.46 -13.96 4.38
C TRP A 430 -1.04 -15.01 3.36
N ASN A 431 -1.85 -15.19 2.32
CA ASN A 431 -1.60 -16.17 1.25
C ASN A 431 -1.00 -15.56 -0.03
N GLY A 432 -0.54 -14.31 0.02
CA GLY A 432 0.00 -13.57 -1.14
C GLY A 432 -1.01 -12.66 -1.85
N THR A 433 -2.32 -12.83 -1.61
CA THR A 433 -3.36 -11.97 -2.17
C THR A 433 -4.43 -11.55 -1.16
N THR A 434 -4.72 -12.42 -0.19
CA THR A 434 -5.79 -12.25 0.80
C THR A 434 -5.39 -12.89 2.13
N PHE A 435 -6.20 -12.67 3.16
CA PHE A 435 -6.06 -13.34 4.45
C PHE A 435 -7.02 -14.54 4.54
N LYS A 436 -6.49 -15.75 4.74
CA LYS A 436 -7.23 -17.02 4.82
C LYS A 436 -7.18 -17.58 6.25
N LYS A 437 -8.14 -18.41 6.64
CA LYS A 437 -8.10 -19.08 7.96
C LYS A 437 -6.91 -20.06 8.02
N PHE A 438 -6.29 -20.21 9.18
CA PHE A 438 -5.44 -21.37 9.47
C PHE A 438 -6.27 -22.65 9.56
N ILE A 439 -5.61 -23.82 9.48
CA ILE A 439 -6.22 -25.13 9.69
C ILE A 439 -5.40 -25.97 10.66
N ASP A 440 -6.08 -26.88 11.36
CA ASP A 440 -5.45 -27.95 12.14
C ASP A 440 -5.29 -29.19 11.24
N PRO A 441 -4.07 -29.64 10.91
CA PRO A 441 -3.84 -30.80 10.04
C PRO A 441 -4.21 -32.16 10.67
N TYR A 442 -4.45 -32.26 11.97
CA TYR A 442 -4.99 -33.48 12.61
C TYR A 442 -6.50 -33.55 12.54
N ARG A 443 -7.19 -32.40 12.60
CA ARG A 443 -8.67 -32.31 12.65
C ARG A 443 -9.32 -32.00 11.31
N THR A 444 -8.63 -31.31 10.41
CA THR A 444 -9.14 -30.98 9.08
C THR A 444 -8.89 -32.16 8.15
N THR A 445 -9.95 -32.64 7.49
CA THR A 445 -9.87 -33.71 6.49
C THR A 445 -10.10 -33.16 5.08
N ASN A 446 -9.64 -33.88 4.05
CA ASN A 446 -9.90 -33.60 2.64
C ASN A 446 -9.54 -32.17 2.16
N PHE A 447 -8.49 -31.57 2.71
CA PHE A 447 -7.96 -30.28 2.27
C PHE A 447 -6.73 -30.44 1.36
N ASN A 448 -6.48 -29.45 0.50
CA ASN A 448 -5.24 -29.33 -0.27
C ASN A 448 -4.26 -28.41 0.48
N PRO A 449 -3.07 -28.88 0.90
CA PRO A 449 -2.13 -28.05 1.68
C PRO A 449 -1.74 -26.74 1.00
N LYS A 450 -1.76 -26.67 -0.34
CA LYS A 450 -1.38 -25.47 -1.11
C LYS A 450 -2.22 -24.23 -0.78
N ASP A 451 -3.48 -24.43 -0.37
CA ASP A 451 -4.44 -23.34 -0.18
C ASP A 451 -4.27 -22.62 1.18
N TYR A 452 -3.45 -23.20 2.07
CA TYR A 452 -3.24 -22.78 3.46
C TYR A 452 -1.77 -22.43 3.78
N LEU A 453 -0.92 -22.30 2.76
CA LEU A 453 0.49 -21.93 2.93
C LEU A 453 0.65 -20.42 3.18
N CYS A 454 1.59 -20.06 4.04
CA CYS A 454 2.07 -18.69 4.15
C CYS A 454 2.83 -18.29 2.88
N LYS A 455 2.61 -17.05 2.42
CA LYS A 455 3.54 -16.37 1.49
C LYS A 455 4.41 -15.37 2.23
N ASN A 456 5.69 -15.34 1.84
CA ASN A 456 6.68 -14.43 2.39
C ASN A 456 6.31 -12.96 2.08
N VAL A 457 6.18 -12.12 3.10
CA VAL A 457 5.98 -10.67 2.94
C VAL A 457 7.30 -9.90 2.78
N PHE A 458 8.44 -10.52 3.07
CA PHE A 458 9.75 -9.88 2.95
C PHE A 458 10.42 -10.09 1.57
N TRP A 459 9.91 -11.03 0.77
CA TRP A 459 10.53 -11.48 -0.47
C TRP A 459 10.52 -10.43 -1.58
N ARG A 460 11.66 -10.23 -2.25
CA ARG A 460 11.72 -9.43 -3.49
C ARG A 460 12.54 -10.03 -4.64
N ASN A 461 13.32 -11.10 -4.46
CA ASN A 461 14.02 -11.73 -5.59
C ASN A 461 14.51 -13.18 -5.28
N PRO A 462 14.29 -14.17 -6.18
CA PRO A 462 14.83 -15.53 -6.02
C PRO A 462 16.35 -15.69 -6.13
N SER A 463 17.05 -14.76 -6.79
CA SER A 463 18.47 -14.88 -7.10
C SER A 463 19.40 -14.41 -5.98
N TYR A 464 18.86 -13.87 -4.90
CA TYR A 464 19.62 -13.33 -3.77
C TYR A 464 19.21 -14.02 -2.48
N SER A 465 20.17 -14.62 -1.76
CA SER A 465 20.00 -15.19 -0.41
C SER A 465 19.89 -14.10 0.68
N GLU A 466 19.23 -12.98 0.35
CA GLU A 466 19.40 -11.68 0.98
C GLU A 466 18.14 -11.13 1.67
N ASP A 467 17.38 -12.00 2.32
CA ASP A 467 16.37 -11.55 3.28
C ASP A 467 17.02 -11.17 4.62
N ILE A 468 16.37 -10.31 5.42
CA ILE A 468 16.68 -10.28 6.87
C ILE A 468 16.62 -11.74 7.31
N GLY A 469 17.61 -12.18 8.09
CA GLY A 469 17.89 -13.55 8.55
C GLY A 469 16.76 -14.17 9.38
N MET A 470 15.61 -14.28 8.74
CA MET A 470 14.36 -14.98 8.98
C MET A 470 13.71 -14.82 10.37
N LEU A 471 14.28 -13.92 11.19
CA LEU A 471 13.93 -13.67 12.58
C LEU A 471 13.52 -12.20 12.74
N ALA A 472 12.43 -11.76 12.09
CA ALA A 472 11.85 -10.43 12.29
C ALA A 472 11.18 -10.33 13.67
N THR A 473 12.02 -10.24 14.69
CA THR A 473 11.72 -10.43 16.11
C THR A 473 11.04 -9.22 16.74
N SER A 474 10.84 -8.12 16.01
CA SER A 474 10.04 -6.98 16.46
C SER A 474 9.56 -6.15 15.28
N VAL A 475 8.32 -5.65 15.38
CA VAL A 475 7.72 -4.72 14.43
C VAL A 475 7.01 -3.62 15.20
N VAL A 476 7.32 -2.36 14.93
CA VAL A 476 6.76 -1.20 15.66
C VAL A 476 6.47 -0.06 14.68
N TRP A 477 5.49 0.79 14.99
CA TRP A 477 5.25 2.02 14.24
C TRP A 477 6.15 3.13 14.76
N SER A 478 7.02 3.67 13.90
CA SER A 478 7.84 4.81 14.27
C SER A 478 7.10 6.12 13.97
N THR A 479 6.77 6.87 15.02
CA THR A 479 6.16 8.21 14.91
C THR A 479 7.13 9.22 14.30
N TYR A 480 8.43 9.00 14.46
CA TYR A 480 9.47 9.81 13.81
C TYR A 480 9.56 9.56 12.30
N LEU A 481 9.39 8.31 11.85
CA LEU A 481 9.51 7.95 10.44
C LEU A 481 8.18 8.02 9.67
N GLY A 482 7.04 7.89 10.35
CA GLY A 482 5.74 7.71 9.70
C GLY A 482 5.61 6.36 8.99
N LYS A 483 6.31 5.32 9.49
CA LYS A 483 6.36 3.97 8.91
C LYS A 483 6.48 2.90 10.00
N PHE A 484 6.02 1.69 9.69
CA PHE A 484 6.43 0.50 10.43
C PHE A 484 7.93 0.24 10.19
N ILE A 485 8.64 -0.12 11.24
CA ILE A 485 10.00 -0.64 11.20
C ILE A 485 10.00 -2.05 11.80
N ALA A 486 10.46 -3.02 11.02
CA ALA A 486 10.74 -4.37 11.48
C ALA A 486 12.24 -4.57 11.61
N ILE A 487 12.68 -5.20 12.70
CA ILE A 487 14.09 -5.55 12.93
C ILE A 487 14.27 -7.05 13.14
N GLY A 488 15.46 -7.53 12.80
CA GLY A 488 15.84 -8.93 12.98
C GLY A 488 17.32 -9.18 12.72
N GLU A 489 17.75 -10.41 12.98
CA GLU A 489 19.07 -10.92 12.58
C GLU A 489 19.24 -10.88 11.06
N GLY A 490 20.46 -10.81 10.53
CA GLY A 490 20.69 -10.85 9.08
C GLY A 490 22.16 -10.77 8.68
N ALA A 491 22.42 -10.91 7.38
CA ALA A 491 23.76 -10.78 6.81
C ALA A 491 23.75 -10.36 5.34
N ALA A 492 24.42 -9.26 5.01
CA ALA A 492 24.51 -8.70 3.66
C ALA A 492 25.97 -8.54 3.23
N TYR A 493 26.24 -8.65 1.93
CA TYR A 493 27.57 -8.35 1.40
C TYR A 493 27.76 -6.84 1.33
N ASP A 494 28.80 -6.34 2.00
CA ASP A 494 29.21 -4.94 1.91
C ASP A 494 30.40 -4.84 0.97
N ALA A 495 30.14 -4.31 -0.23
CA ALA A 495 31.16 -4.15 -1.27
C ALA A 495 32.24 -3.12 -0.89
N SER A 496 31.96 -2.16 0.00
CA SER A 496 32.95 -1.18 0.46
C SER A 496 33.94 -1.79 1.47
N LEU A 497 33.50 -2.81 2.21
CA LEU A 497 34.31 -3.56 3.18
C LEU A 497 34.87 -4.87 2.61
N GLY A 498 34.49 -5.25 1.38
CA GLY A 498 34.88 -6.50 0.73
C GLY A 498 34.42 -7.77 1.46
N ARG A 499 33.42 -7.69 2.34
CA ARG A 499 33.00 -8.81 3.21
C ARG A 499 31.50 -8.86 3.45
N THR A 500 31.01 -10.04 3.80
CA THR A 500 29.69 -10.18 4.42
C THR A 500 29.70 -9.59 5.82
N VAL A 501 28.74 -8.70 6.07
CA VAL A 501 28.47 -8.07 7.36
C VAL A 501 27.29 -8.77 8.02
N TYR A 502 27.45 -9.16 9.29
CA TYR A 502 26.45 -9.89 10.07
C TYR A 502 25.96 -9.03 11.24
N GLY A 503 24.66 -9.06 11.53
CA GLY A 503 24.12 -8.36 12.69
C GLY A 503 22.63 -8.09 12.62
N ILE A 504 22.22 -6.95 13.13
CA ILE A 504 20.84 -6.49 13.17
C ILE A 504 20.55 -5.73 11.89
N PHE A 505 19.48 -6.09 11.19
CA PHE A 505 18.97 -5.42 10.00
C PHE A 505 17.57 -4.87 10.26
N TYR A 506 17.19 -3.83 9.50
CA TYR A 506 15.85 -3.27 9.49
C TYR A 506 15.24 -3.26 8.09
N LYS A 507 13.90 -3.34 8.03
CA LYS A 507 13.05 -3.03 6.86
C LYS A 507 11.97 -2.04 7.28
N LEU A 508 11.51 -1.20 6.35
CA LEU A 508 10.42 -0.24 6.55
C LEU A 508 9.19 -0.64 5.73
N SER A 509 7.99 -0.29 6.19
CA SER A 509 6.72 -0.53 5.48
C SER A 509 5.64 0.48 5.88
N ASP A 510 4.71 0.75 4.97
CA ASP A 510 3.49 1.54 5.22
C ASP A 510 2.26 0.66 5.52
N ASP A 511 2.32 -0.64 5.20
CA ASP A 511 1.15 -1.53 5.22
C ASP A 511 1.35 -2.94 5.78
N LEU A 512 2.56 -3.26 6.23
CA LEU A 512 3.00 -4.57 6.73
C LEU A 512 3.09 -5.69 5.67
N ILE A 513 2.73 -5.42 4.41
CA ILE A 513 2.77 -6.37 3.29
C ILE A 513 3.95 -6.05 2.37
N HIS A 514 4.13 -4.78 2.01
CA HIS A 514 5.20 -4.30 1.15
C HIS A 514 6.31 -3.70 1.99
N TRP A 515 7.52 -4.24 1.87
CA TRP A 515 8.68 -3.85 2.67
C TRP A 515 9.85 -3.40 1.81
N THR A 516 10.61 -2.42 2.29
CA THR A 516 11.87 -1.99 1.67
C THR A 516 12.89 -3.14 1.59
N PRO A 517 13.92 -3.04 0.74
CA PRO A 517 15.15 -3.80 0.93
C PRO A 517 15.66 -3.64 2.36
N ARG A 518 16.32 -4.69 2.88
CA ARG A 518 16.94 -4.66 4.21
C ARG A 518 18.12 -3.70 4.22
N LYS A 519 18.36 -3.04 5.35
CA LYS A 519 19.55 -2.22 5.60
C LYS A 519 20.13 -2.56 6.98
N LEU A 520 21.44 -2.44 7.13
CA LEU A 520 22.12 -2.73 8.40
C LEU A 520 21.72 -1.68 9.45
N LEU A 521 21.38 -2.14 10.64
CA LEU A 521 21.18 -1.31 11.84
C LEU A 521 22.44 -1.26 12.69
N ARG A 522 23.06 -2.42 12.96
CA ARG A 522 24.31 -2.57 13.72
C ARG A 522 24.93 -3.95 13.47
N GLU A 523 26.26 -4.04 13.38
CA GLU A 523 26.96 -5.34 13.42
C GLU A 523 26.76 -6.02 14.78
N ALA A 524 26.53 -7.33 14.79
CA ALA A 524 26.35 -8.11 16.01
C ALA A 524 26.86 -9.56 15.83
N PRO A 525 27.44 -10.18 16.86
CA PRO A 525 27.85 -11.59 16.80
C PRO A 525 26.62 -12.51 16.81
N LEU A 526 26.23 -13.03 15.64
CA LEU A 526 25.06 -13.90 15.51
C LEU A 526 25.43 -15.39 15.61
N LYS A 527 24.54 -16.17 16.27
CA LYS A 527 24.68 -17.61 16.50
C LYS A 527 25.00 -18.44 15.25
N TRP A 528 24.38 -18.11 14.12
CA TRP A 528 24.52 -18.82 12.84
C TRP A 528 25.59 -18.22 11.93
N ALA A 529 26.05 -16.98 12.22
CA ALA A 529 27.08 -16.28 11.44
C ALA A 529 28.49 -16.69 11.86
N ASN A 530 28.70 -16.88 13.16
CA ASN A 530 30.01 -17.13 13.73
C ASN A 530 29.91 -18.22 14.84
N PRO A 531 29.79 -19.50 14.46
CA PRO A 531 29.47 -20.60 15.37
C PRO A 531 30.52 -20.91 16.46
N PHE A 532 31.59 -20.11 16.56
CA PHE A 532 32.71 -20.31 17.49
C PHE A 532 33.20 -19.03 18.20
N ARG A 533 32.45 -17.91 18.14
CA ARG A 533 32.74 -16.73 18.98
C ARG A 533 31.61 -16.45 19.96
N ASP A 534 31.83 -16.83 21.21
CA ASP A 534 31.09 -16.32 22.36
C ASP A 534 31.58 -14.92 22.76
N PRO A 535 30.72 -14.05 23.31
CA PRO A 535 29.27 -14.20 23.41
C PRO A 535 28.55 -13.79 22.10
N ILE A 536 27.36 -14.34 21.91
CA ILE A 536 26.44 -14.01 20.82
C ILE A 536 25.32 -13.07 21.29
N GLU A 537 24.79 -12.25 20.38
CA GLU A 537 23.63 -11.38 20.60
C GLU A 537 22.41 -11.91 19.80
N THR A 538 21.25 -12.06 20.46
CA THR A 538 20.00 -12.59 19.87
C THR A 538 18.76 -11.84 20.37
N TYR A 539 17.57 -12.20 19.86
CA TYR A 539 16.27 -11.76 20.40
C TYR A 539 16.05 -10.24 20.40
N PHE A 540 16.36 -9.61 19.28
CA PHE A 540 16.31 -8.15 19.10
C PHE A 540 14.88 -7.60 19.15
N SER A 541 14.69 -6.52 19.90
CA SER A 541 13.39 -5.86 20.04
C SER A 541 13.50 -4.36 20.30
N PHE A 542 12.50 -3.60 19.83
CA PHE A 542 12.36 -2.19 20.19
C PHE A 542 11.26 -2.01 21.23
N LEU A 543 11.53 -1.17 22.25
CA LEU A 543 10.54 -0.64 23.19
C LEU A 543 10.87 0.84 23.45
N ASP A 544 9.88 1.71 23.63
CA ASP A 544 10.11 3.13 23.91
C ASP A 544 9.24 3.62 25.08
N ASP A 545 9.86 4.35 26.00
CA ASP A 545 9.23 5.00 27.17
C ASP A 545 8.92 6.49 26.92
N LYS A 546 9.25 7.03 25.75
CA LYS A 546 9.04 8.45 25.40
C LYS A 546 7.70 8.75 24.75
N VAL A 547 6.92 7.72 24.39
CA VAL A 547 5.54 7.93 23.93
C VAL A 547 4.64 8.03 25.16
N PRO A 548 3.96 9.17 25.42
CA PRO A 548 3.12 9.31 26.60
C PRO A 548 1.88 8.42 26.49
N LEU A 549 1.47 7.78 27.59
CA LEU A 549 0.28 6.93 27.60
C LEU A 549 -1.01 7.70 27.28
N LYS A 550 -1.06 9.00 27.60
CA LYS A 550 -2.22 9.87 27.39
C LYS A 550 -1.83 11.23 26.85
N ILE A 551 -2.74 11.85 26.08
CA ILE A 551 -2.75 13.28 25.79
C ILE A 551 -3.99 13.86 26.47
N GLY A 552 -3.78 14.64 27.52
CA GLY A 552 -4.85 14.99 28.45
C GLY A 552 -5.47 13.72 29.06
N ASN A 553 -6.78 13.55 28.90
CA ASN A 553 -7.52 12.39 29.41
C ASN A 553 -7.64 11.22 28.41
N VAL A 554 -7.20 11.40 27.16
CA VAL A 554 -7.34 10.38 26.10
C VAL A 554 -6.12 9.47 26.07
N GLU A 555 -6.33 8.15 26.17
CA GLU A 555 -5.28 7.15 25.99
C GLU A 555 -4.87 7.05 24.53
N ILE A 556 -3.57 7.06 24.25
CA ILE A 556 -3.06 6.91 22.87
C ILE A 556 -3.10 5.43 22.48
N PRO A 557 -3.80 5.05 21.38
CA PRO A 557 -3.84 3.67 20.91
C PRO A 557 -2.44 3.08 20.72
N GLY A 558 -2.24 1.88 21.25
CA GLY A 558 -1.02 1.08 21.10
C GLY A 558 0.16 1.44 22.01
N VAL A 559 0.13 2.57 22.73
CA VAL A 559 1.20 2.90 23.71
C VAL A 559 1.22 1.90 24.87
N ARG A 560 0.04 1.46 25.32
CA ARG A 560 -0.10 0.42 26.35
C ARG A 560 0.67 -0.87 26.03
N ASN A 561 0.83 -1.22 24.76
CA ASN A 561 1.50 -2.45 24.31
C ASN A 561 2.88 -2.16 23.66
N PHE A 562 3.43 -0.96 23.85
CA PHE A 562 4.72 -0.51 23.29
C PHE A 562 4.81 -0.69 21.76
N GLU A 563 3.69 -0.54 21.05
CA GLU A 563 3.62 -0.66 19.58
C GLU A 563 4.30 0.50 18.85
N LEU A 564 4.54 1.61 19.56
CA LEU A 564 4.99 2.89 19.01
C LEU A 564 6.42 3.20 19.47
N VAL A 565 7.24 3.74 18.56
CA VAL A 565 8.59 4.25 18.87
C VAL A 565 8.80 5.66 18.36
N THR A 566 9.56 6.46 19.11
CA THR A 566 9.95 7.82 18.74
C THR A 566 11.22 7.83 17.88
N GLN A 567 11.98 8.92 17.92
CA GLN A 567 13.34 8.99 17.41
C GLN A 567 14.36 8.26 18.32
N ASN A 568 14.01 7.98 19.59
CA ASN A 568 14.98 7.52 20.61
C ASN A 568 14.56 6.22 21.35
N PRO A 569 14.10 5.15 20.69
CA PRO A 569 13.74 3.90 21.36
C PRO A 569 14.93 3.22 22.04
N TYR A 570 14.63 2.28 22.94
CA TYR A 570 15.58 1.27 23.38
C TYR A 570 15.56 0.09 22.42
N LEU A 571 16.75 -0.33 21.97
CA LEU A 571 16.99 -1.65 21.40
C LEU A 571 17.35 -2.61 22.53
N TYR A 572 16.51 -3.61 22.78
CA TYR A 572 16.75 -4.74 23.68
C TYR A 572 17.30 -5.93 22.90
N TYR A 573 18.17 -6.71 23.54
CA TYR A 573 18.72 -7.96 23.01
C TYR A 573 19.30 -8.82 24.14
N THR A 574 19.37 -10.13 23.90
CA THR A 574 19.96 -11.08 24.85
C THR A 574 21.41 -11.36 24.47
N LEU A 575 22.30 -11.32 25.47
CA LEU A 575 23.66 -11.84 25.37
C LEU A 575 23.67 -13.31 25.81
N SER A 576 24.28 -14.22 25.04
CA SER A 576 24.27 -15.67 25.30
C SER A 576 25.57 -16.35 24.90
N TRP A 577 25.74 -17.60 25.33
CA TRP A 577 26.88 -18.47 24.99
C TRP A 577 26.41 -19.76 24.28
N PHE A 578 27.27 -20.38 23.49
CA PHE A 578 26.97 -21.62 22.78
C PHE A 578 26.66 -22.80 23.72
N LYS A 579 25.89 -23.79 23.26
CA LYS A 579 25.44 -24.95 24.06
C LYS A 579 26.56 -25.78 24.69
N ASN A 580 27.74 -25.79 24.07
CA ASN A 580 28.91 -26.52 24.57
C ASN A 580 29.76 -25.68 25.54
N SER A 581 29.40 -24.42 25.77
CA SER A 581 30.05 -23.54 26.74
C SER A 581 29.61 -23.88 28.16
N PRO A 582 30.51 -23.90 29.17
CA PRO A 582 30.10 -24.04 30.57
C PRO A 582 29.18 -22.89 31.04
N ARG A 583 29.11 -21.80 30.26
CA ARG A 583 28.25 -20.63 30.48
C ARG A 583 26.94 -20.66 29.68
N PHE A 584 26.53 -21.80 29.09
CA PHE A 584 25.31 -21.88 28.26
C PHE A 584 24.04 -21.32 28.93
N TRP A 585 23.88 -21.53 30.23
CA TRP A 585 22.75 -21.03 31.00
C TRP A 585 22.88 -19.54 31.35
N GLU A 586 24.08 -18.98 31.35
CA GLU A 586 24.27 -17.56 31.60
C GLU A 586 23.69 -16.76 30.41
N ARG A 587 22.60 -16.02 30.61
CA ARG A 587 22.03 -15.17 29.57
C ARG A 587 21.57 -13.83 30.13
N HIS A 588 22.13 -12.75 29.60
CA HIS A 588 21.87 -11.40 30.12
C HIS A 588 20.95 -10.65 29.18
N LEU A 589 19.88 -10.03 29.71
CA LEU A 589 19.07 -9.10 28.93
C LEU A 589 19.73 -7.72 28.98
N LEU A 590 20.13 -7.21 27.83
CA LEU A 590 20.73 -5.90 27.66
C LEU A 590 19.82 -4.97 26.87
N ARG A 591 20.02 -3.66 27.03
CA ARG A 591 19.43 -2.64 26.16
C ARG A 591 20.41 -1.50 25.86
N GLN A 592 20.13 -0.77 24.78
CA GLN A 592 20.80 0.49 24.42
C GLN A 592 19.78 1.49 23.89
N ARG A 593 19.89 2.77 24.23
CA ARG A 593 19.19 3.82 23.46
C ARG A 593 19.71 3.84 22.03
N VAL A 594 18.81 3.97 21.06
CA VAL A 594 19.14 4.15 19.65
C VAL A 594 18.53 5.45 19.17
N HIS A 595 19.37 6.41 18.79
CA HIS A 595 18.92 7.66 18.20
C HIS A 595 18.85 7.51 16.67
N PHE A 596 17.64 7.57 16.12
CA PHE A 596 17.36 7.48 14.69
C PHE A 596 17.70 8.81 14.03
N ILE A 597 18.59 8.78 13.04
CA ILE A 597 18.97 9.93 12.24
C ILE A 597 18.32 9.75 10.87
N LYS A 598 17.32 10.59 10.57
CA LYS A 598 16.88 10.74 9.18
C LYS A 598 18.06 11.21 8.33
N PRO A 599 18.22 10.63 7.15
CA PRO A 599 19.36 10.92 6.30
C PRO A 599 19.21 12.35 5.71
N LYS A 600 20.33 13.08 5.54
CA LYS A 600 20.41 14.56 5.45
C LYS A 600 19.98 15.14 4.10
N GLY A 601 18.69 15.42 3.94
CA GLY A 601 18.14 15.89 2.68
C GLY A 601 17.39 14.74 2.05
N LEU A 602 16.09 14.70 2.34
CA LEU A 602 15.19 13.90 1.54
C LEU A 602 15.21 14.49 0.12
N LEU A 603 15.08 13.68 -0.93
CA LEU A 603 14.79 14.18 -2.28
C LEU A 603 13.62 15.19 -2.28
N LYS A 604 12.68 15.00 -1.34
CA LYS A 604 11.64 15.96 -0.99
C LYS A 604 12.18 17.35 -0.58
N ASP A 605 13.11 17.40 0.36
CA ASP A 605 13.66 18.64 0.91
C ASP A 605 14.51 19.38 -0.13
N ASP A 606 15.28 18.64 -0.92
CA ASP A 606 16.13 19.18 -1.98
C ASP A 606 15.29 19.75 -3.13
N LEU A 607 14.26 19.02 -3.59
CA LEU A 607 13.28 19.57 -4.55
C LEU A 607 12.51 20.75 -3.97
N SER A 608 12.23 20.78 -2.67
CA SER A 608 11.59 21.94 -2.01
C SER A 608 12.50 23.16 -2.02
N GLN A 609 13.81 22.98 -1.77
CA GLN A 609 14.81 24.06 -1.85
C GLN A 609 15.00 24.58 -3.27
N ILE A 610 15.04 23.69 -4.27
CA ILE A 610 15.11 24.08 -5.69
C ILE A 610 13.84 24.85 -6.07
N ASN A 611 12.66 24.30 -5.76
CA ASN A 611 11.38 24.93 -6.06
C ASN A 611 11.28 26.34 -5.49
N ASN A 612 11.50 26.49 -4.18
CA ASN A 612 11.40 27.80 -3.52
C ASN A 612 12.35 28.83 -4.14
N TYR A 613 13.53 28.39 -4.59
CA TYR A 613 14.50 29.26 -5.23
C TYR A 613 14.09 29.70 -6.65
N TYR A 614 13.59 28.76 -7.47
CA TYR A 614 13.16 29.05 -8.83
C TYR A 614 11.81 29.80 -8.87
N SER A 615 10.83 29.38 -8.07
CA SER A 615 9.51 30.01 -8.01
C SER A 615 9.55 31.44 -7.48
N SER A 616 10.56 31.80 -6.67
CA SER A 616 10.79 33.19 -6.24
C SER A 616 11.05 34.16 -7.39
N SER A 617 11.45 33.65 -8.57
CA SER A 617 11.63 34.43 -9.79
C SER A 617 10.57 34.10 -10.86
N GLY A 618 9.46 33.48 -10.47
CA GLY A 618 8.37 33.12 -11.38
C GLY A 618 8.66 31.94 -12.31
N ILE A 619 9.74 31.18 -12.07
CA ILE A 619 10.10 30.00 -12.85
C ILE A 619 9.42 28.78 -12.23
N ASP A 620 8.56 28.12 -12.99
CA ASP A 620 7.79 26.97 -12.51
C ASP A 620 8.67 25.69 -12.48
N LEU A 621 8.67 24.96 -11.36
CA LEU A 621 9.38 23.67 -11.25
C LEU A 621 8.50 22.51 -11.70
N GLY A 622 9.09 21.61 -12.48
CA GLY A 622 8.59 20.28 -12.75
C GLY A 622 9.63 19.18 -12.53
N VAL A 623 9.16 17.95 -12.59
CA VAL A 623 9.98 16.74 -12.43
C VAL A 623 9.76 15.83 -13.64
N VAL A 624 10.86 15.34 -14.20
CA VAL A 624 10.89 14.28 -15.21
C VAL A 624 11.40 13.01 -14.55
N VAL A 625 10.69 11.90 -14.77
CA VAL A 625 11.15 10.58 -14.33
C VAL A 625 11.47 9.71 -15.53
N THR A 626 12.66 9.15 -15.48
CA THR A 626 13.27 8.23 -16.43
C THR A 626 13.66 6.96 -15.67
N ALA A 627 13.72 5.82 -16.36
CA ALA A 627 14.27 4.59 -15.79
C ALA A 627 15.80 4.52 -15.83
N GLY A 628 16.45 5.66 -16.10
CA GLY A 628 17.89 5.87 -16.10
C GLY A 628 18.51 5.63 -17.46
N HIS A 629 19.21 6.64 -17.99
CA HIS A 629 20.10 6.47 -19.15
C HIS A 629 21.34 5.61 -18.84
N TYR A 630 21.59 5.28 -17.57
CA TYR A 630 22.81 4.60 -17.10
C TYR A 630 22.60 3.18 -16.55
N SER A 631 21.76 2.38 -17.22
CA SER A 631 22.00 0.93 -17.30
C SER A 631 21.18 0.27 -18.41
N ALA A 632 21.85 -0.33 -19.39
CA ALA A 632 21.21 -1.39 -20.16
C ALA A 632 20.84 -2.54 -19.21
N LYS A 633 19.57 -3.01 -19.28
CA LYS A 633 18.98 -4.11 -18.47
C LYS A 633 18.37 -3.77 -17.09
N SER A 634 17.65 -2.67 -16.92
CA SER A 634 16.72 -2.48 -15.78
C SER A 634 15.36 -3.17 -16.04
N ALA A 635 14.87 -3.95 -15.07
CA ALA A 635 13.67 -4.79 -15.19
C ALA A 635 12.35 -3.99 -15.00
N PRO A 636 11.18 -4.50 -15.47
CA PRO A 636 9.87 -3.82 -15.34
C PRO A 636 9.45 -3.43 -13.91
N GLU A 637 10.06 -4.04 -12.90
CA GLU A 637 9.78 -3.82 -11.47
C GLU A 637 10.24 -2.44 -10.95
N TYR A 638 11.24 -1.81 -11.58
CA TYR A 638 11.70 -0.46 -11.20
C TYR A 638 10.68 0.64 -11.54
N TYR A 639 9.80 0.39 -12.52
CA TYR A 639 8.90 1.37 -13.09
C TYR A 639 7.65 1.59 -12.23
N SER A 640 7.13 0.53 -11.59
CA SER A 640 6.05 0.65 -10.60
C SER A 640 6.49 1.40 -9.34
N ASP A 641 7.73 1.17 -8.89
CA ASP A 641 8.28 1.85 -7.71
C ASP A 641 8.46 3.35 -7.95
N ALA A 642 9.00 3.74 -9.11
CA ALA A 642 9.17 5.15 -9.47
C ALA A 642 7.83 5.92 -9.54
N LEU A 643 6.77 5.30 -10.05
CA LEU A 643 5.42 5.90 -10.12
C LEU A 643 4.73 6.00 -8.75
N VAL A 644 4.86 4.99 -7.89
CA VAL A 644 4.38 5.05 -6.50
C VAL A 644 5.17 6.09 -5.69
N TYR A 645 6.48 6.16 -5.90
CA TYR A 645 7.34 7.17 -5.29
C TYR A 645 6.93 8.58 -5.74
N LEU A 646 6.66 8.80 -7.04
CA LEU A 646 6.15 10.06 -7.57
C LEU A 646 4.79 10.47 -7.01
N ASN A 647 3.86 9.53 -6.84
CA ASN A 647 2.55 9.84 -6.26
C ASN A 647 2.70 10.34 -4.81
N ASN A 648 3.58 9.69 -4.04
CA ASN A 648 3.96 10.13 -2.69
C ASN A 648 4.77 11.44 -2.68
N LEU A 649 5.61 11.69 -3.69
CA LEU A 649 6.41 12.90 -3.81
C LEU A 649 5.52 14.10 -4.18
N SER A 650 4.69 13.98 -5.21
CA SER A 650 3.74 15.01 -5.66
C SER A 650 2.76 15.40 -4.54
N SER A 651 2.10 14.42 -3.92
CA SER A 651 1.17 14.65 -2.81
C SER A 651 1.84 15.23 -1.55
N SER A 652 3.13 14.95 -1.33
CA SER A 652 3.85 15.49 -0.17
C SER A 652 4.52 16.85 -0.43
N LEU A 653 4.84 17.20 -1.67
CA LEU A 653 5.44 18.48 -2.06
C LEU A 653 4.39 19.59 -2.23
N GLY A 654 3.23 19.30 -2.84
CA GLY A 654 2.13 20.26 -2.97
C GLY A 654 2.38 21.48 -3.88
N PHE A 655 3.59 21.64 -4.44
CA PHE A 655 3.98 22.80 -5.25
C PHE A 655 4.31 22.51 -6.72
N LEU A 656 4.54 21.25 -7.11
CA LEU A 656 5.00 20.89 -8.45
C LEU A 656 3.95 21.31 -9.49
N ARG A 657 4.27 22.21 -10.40
CA ARG A 657 3.31 22.70 -11.41
C ARG A 657 3.30 21.87 -12.67
N HIS A 658 4.45 21.30 -13.04
CA HIS A 658 4.61 20.41 -14.19
C HIS A 658 5.00 19.00 -13.73
N LEU A 659 4.43 17.97 -14.37
CA LEU A 659 4.82 16.57 -14.20
C LEU A 659 5.07 15.95 -15.56
N VAL A 660 6.27 15.43 -15.82
CA VAL A 660 6.67 14.90 -17.13
C VAL A 660 6.90 13.39 -17.07
N PHE A 661 6.19 12.67 -17.92
CA PHE A 661 6.39 11.23 -18.15
C PHE A 661 7.22 11.03 -19.43
N ASP A 662 8.42 10.45 -19.30
CA ASP A 662 9.33 10.19 -20.43
C ASP A 662 9.47 8.69 -20.70
N ASP A 663 9.07 8.28 -21.89
CA ASP A 663 8.93 6.86 -22.26
C ASP A 663 10.26 6.27 -22.73
N SER A 664 11.08 5.96 -21.73
CA SER A 664 12.01 4.82 -21.75
C SER A 664 11.33 3.56 -21.18
N VAL A 665 9.99 3.52 -21.20
CA VAL A 665 9.12 2.70 -20.36
C VAL A 665 8.22 1.83 -21.22
N ASN A 666 8.77 0.74 -21.75
CA ASN A 666 7.95 -0.33 -22.31
C ASN A 666 6.87 -0.74 -21.28
N ASN A 667 5.59 -0.58 -21.67
CA ASN A 667 4.36 -0.82 -20.89
C ASN A 667 3.81 0.34 -20.01
N VAL A 668 3.83 1.61 -20.45
CA VAL A 668 2.90 2.62 -19.90
C VAL A 668 1.48 2.40 -20.48
N ILE A 669 0.81 1.33 -20.04
CA ILE A 669 -0.61 1.11 -20.33
C ILE A 669 -1.44 2.07 -19.47
N LEU A 670 -1.57 3.29 -19.97
CA LEU A 670 -2.62 4.22 -19.56
C LEU A 670 -3.99 3.63 -19.97
N PRO A 671 -5.03 3.72 -19.11
CA PRO A 671 -6.10 2.73 -19.07
C PRO A 671 -6.97 2.67 -20.33
N ALA A 672 -6.79 1.61 -21.11
CA ALA A 672 -7.72 1.15 -22.14
C ALA A 672 -8.78 0.23 -21.52
N THR A 673 -10.05 0.53 -21.76
CA THR A 673 -11.17 -0.31 -21.31
C THR A 673 -11.16 -1.70 -21.96
N PRO A 674 -11.61 -2.76 -21.25
CA PRO A 674 -11.23 -4.13 -21.57
C PRO A 674 -12.20 -4.82 -22.54
N GLU A 675 -11.92 -4.78 -23.84
CA GLU A 675 -12.45 -5.77 -24.79
C GLU A 675 -11.34 -6.26 -25.73
N LEU A 676 -10.61 -7.28 -25.28
CA LEU A 676 -10.01 -8.41 -26.02
C LEU A 676 -9.05 -9.12 -25.04
N GLY A 677 -9.13 -10.45 -24.98
CA GLY A 677 -8.63 -11.20 -23.82
C GLY A 677 -7.11 -11.35 -23.73
N GLY A 678 -6.62 -11.57 -22.50
CA GLY A 678 -5.44 -12.43 -22.31
C GLY A 678 -4.17 -11.85 -21.69
N TYR A 679 -4.15 -10.62 -21.16
CA TYR A 679 -3.00 -10.11 -20.39
C TYR A 679 -3.43 -9.38 -19.12
N THR A 680 -2.71 -9.62 -18.02
CA THR A 680 -2.97 -9.02 -16.70
C THR A 680 -2.59 -7.54 -16.70
N GLN A 681 -3.59 -6.66 -16.67
CA GLN A 681 -3.41 -5.20 -16.60
C GLN A 681 -3.12 -4.76 -15.15
N THR A 682 -2.03 -4.03 -14.94
CA THR A 682 -1.75 -3.35 -13.67
C THR A 682 -2.33 -1.94 -13.72
N SER A 683 -3.45 -1.69 -13.04
CA SER A 683 -4.18 -0.42 -13.12
C SER A 683 -3.56 0.68 -12.26
N LEU A 684 -3.09 1.76 -12.91
CA LEU A 684 -2.57 2.97 -12.29
C LEU A 684 -3.71 3.88 -11.80
N ILE A 685 -3.74 4.23 -10.50
CA ILE A 685 -4.62 5.26 -9.93
C ILE A 685 -3.77 6.47 -9.58
N LEU A 686 -4.10 7.63 -10.16
CA LEU A 686 -3.40 8.90 -9.96
C LEU A 686 -4.00 9.63 -8.73
N ASP A 687 -3.36 9.46 -7.57
CA ASP A 687 -3.95 9.86 -6.28
C ASP A 687 -3.50 11.26 -5.76
N GLY A 688 -2.62 11.97 -6.47
CA GLY A 688 -1.83 13.08 -5.92
C GLY A 688 -2.08 14.54 -6.39
N LEU A 689 -3.06 14.83 -7.26
CA LEU A 689 -3.36 16.22 -7.68
C LEU A 689 -4.27 16.93 -6.66
N ASP A 690 -4.03 18.21 -6.34
CA ASP A 690 -4.98 19.12 -5.64
C ASP A 690 -6.38 18.99 -6.26
N ARG A 691 -7.34 18.52 -5.45
CA ARG A 691 -8.68 18.14 -5.87
C ARG A 691 -9.70 19.27 -5.78
N SER A 692 -9.28 20.48 -5.37
CA SER A 692 -10.16 21.64 -5.17
C SER A 692 -10.93 22.11 -6.42
N PHE A 693 -10.61 21.59 -7.61
CA PHE A 693 -11.35 21.83 -8.86
C PHE A 693 -12.21 20.68 -9.36
N LEU A 694 -12.07 19.47 -8.79
CA LEU A 694 -12.85 18.33 -9.25
C LEU A 694 -14.27 18.42 -8.66
N GLY A 695 -15.27 18.22 -9.52
CA GLY A 695 -16.60 17.85 -9.04
C GLY A 695 -16.50 16.58 -8.19
N PRO A 696 -17.40 16.37 -7.23
CA PRO A 696 -17.38 15.13 -6.47
C PRO A 696 -17.59 13.99 -7.48
N THR A 697 -17.03 12.82 -7.26
CA THR A 697 -17.32 11.66 -8.11
C THR A 697 -17.53 10.45 -7.22
N VAL A 698 -18.75 9.92 -7.20
CA VAL A 698 -19.07 8.72 -6.43
C VAL A 698 -18.72 7.47 -7.24
N PHE A 699 -17.83 6.63 -6.71
CA PHE A 699 -17.48 5.34 -7.29
C PHE A 699 -18.37 4.21 -6.77
N ASN A 700 -18.74 4.24 -5.49
CA ASN A 700 -19.52 3.17 -4.86
C ASN A 700 -20.25 3.67 -3.59
N ILE A 701 -21.26 2.92 -3.15
CA ILE A 701 -21.85 3.03 -1.81
C ILE A 701 -21.82 1.64 -1.18
N PHE A 702 -21.37 1.54 0.08
CA PHE A 702 -21.37 0.29 0.83
C PHE A 702 -21.92 0.46 2.26
N PRO A 703 -22.81 -0.44 2.72
CA PRO A 703 -23.41 -1.53 1.96
C PRO A 703 -24.46 -1.00 0.97
N LYS A 704 -24.56 -1.63 -0.22
CA LYS A 704 -25.65 -1.33 -1.18
C LYS A 704 -27.04 -1.78 -0.69
N ASN A 705 -27.08 -2.59 0.35
CA ASN A 705 -28.28 -3.05 1.04
C ASN A 705 -28.16 -2.67 2.50
N VAL A 706 -29.04 -1.83 3.01
CA VAL A 706 -28.99 -1.29 4.38
C VAL A 706 -30.35 -1.46 5.06
N SER A 707 -30.36 -1.64 6.38
CA SER A 707 -31.60 -1.59 7.17
C SER A 707 -31.89 -0.14 7.60
N PRO A 708 -33.15 0.27 7.78
CA PRO A 708 -33.47 1.58 8.37
C PRO A 708 -32.72 1.81 9.68
N GLY A 709 -32.13 3.00 9.86
CA GLY A 709 -31.36 3.37 11.06
C GLY A 709 -29.86 3.03 11.02
N ASN A 710 -29.38 2.26 10.03
CA ASN A 710 -27.95 1.98 9.85
C ASN A 710 -27.27 3.02 8.94
N SER A 711 -25.94 3.00 8.85
CA SER A 711 -25.18 3.90 7.97
C SER A 711 -24.73 3.25 6.67
N VAL A 712 -24.61 4.07 5.62
CA VAL A 712 -23.87 3.72 4.39
C VAL A 712 -22.63 4.60 4.28
N THR A 713 -21.56 4.07 3.70
CA THR A 713 -20.35 4.82 3.36
C THR A 713 -20.28 4.97 1.85
N ILE A 714 -20.21 6.23 1.40
CA ILE A 714 -19.97 6.63 0.02
C ILE A 714 -18.47 6.65 -0.21
N TYR A 715 -18.03 6.01 -1.28
CA TYR A 715 -16.64 6.00 -1.75
C TYR A 715 -16.53 6.77 -3.06
N GLY A 716 -15.52 7.63 -3.17
CA GLY A 716 -15.37 8.51 -4.33
C GLY A 716 -14.09 9.34 -4.29
N VAL A 717 -14.13 10.50 -4.94
CA VAL A 717 -13.11 11.57 -4.92
C VAL A 717 -13.79 12.94 -4.84
N GLY A 718 -13.05 13.95 -4.38
CA GLY A 718 -13.53 15.34 -4.30
C GLY A 718 -14.44 15.62 -3.10
N PHE A 719 -14.33 14.82 -2.03
CA PHE A 719 -15.17 14.94 -0.83
C PHE A 719 -14.61 15.90 0.24
N ASP A 720 -13.36 16.32 0.09
CA ASP A 720 -12.69 17.35 0.89
C ASP A 720 -13.40 18.71 0.87
N SER A 721 -14.05 19.02 -0.26
CA SER A 721 -14.84 20.24 -0.48
C SER A 721 -16.36 20.00 -0.45
N SER A 722 -16.83 18.80 -0.12
CA SER A 722 -18.26 18.46 -0.16
C SER A 722 -19.09 19.28 0.82
N THR A 723 -20.11 19.94 0.28
CA THR A 723 -21.03 20.85 0.98
C THR A 723 -22.37 20.20 1.30
N GLY A 724 -22.71 19.05 0.67
CA GLY A 724 -23.96 18.36 0.91
C GLY A 724 -24.00 16.91 0.42
N VAL A 725 -24.96 16.17 0.96
CA VAL A 725 -25.45 14.88 0.46
C VAL A 725 -26.94 15.05 0.19
N ARG A 726 -27.48 14.39 -0.82
CA ARG A 726 -28.93 14.38 -1.09
C ARG A 726 -29.41 12.94 -1.23
N ILE A 727 -30.60 12.66 -0.71
CA ILE A 727 -31.29 11.37 -0.87
C ILE A 727 -32.59 11.65 -1.62
N ASP A 728 -32.80 10.97 -2.74
CA ASP A 728 -33.94 11.19 -3.65
C ASP A 728 -34.14 12.67 -4.04
N GLY A 729 -33.03 13.34 -4.33
CA GLY A 729 -32.99 14.76 -4.68
C GLY A 729 -33.32 15.73 -3.54
N SER A 730 -33.52 15.24 -2.32
CA SER A 730 -33.77 16.05 -1.12
C SER A 730 -32.51 16.18 -0.28
N ASP A 731 -32.18 17.39 0.16
CA ASP A 731 -30.96 17.67 0.92
C ASP A 731 -30.94 16.94 2.27
N TYR A 732 -29.84 16.23 2.53
CA TYR A 732 -29.70 15.34 3.67
C TYR A 732 -28.50 15.73 4.52
N TRP A 733 -28.77 16.17 5.76
CA TRP A 733 -27.79 16.84 6.62
C TRP A 733 -27.07 15.92 7.61
N ASN A 734 -27.50 14.65 7.76
CA ASN A 734 -26.93 13.70 8.72
C ASN A 734 -25.85 12.82 8.07
N PHE A 735 -24.74 13.45 7.69
CA PHE A 735 -23.55 12.80 7.16
C PHE A 735 -22.28 13.35 7.80
N LYS A 736 -21.16 12.65 7.61
CA LYS A 736 -19.83 13.07 8.02
C LYS A 736 -18.82 12.73 6.91
N VAL A 737 -18.10 13.74 6.43
CA VAL A 737 -16.89 13.54 5.63
C VAL A 737 -15.82 12.91 6.52
N LEU A 738 -15.32 11.74 6.14
CA LEU A 738 -14.28 11.00 6.87
C LEU A 738 -12.89 11.24 6.28
N SER A 739 -12.82 11.38 4.97
CA SER A 739 -11.59 11.66 4.20
C SER A 739 -11.95 12.31 2.85
N PRO A 740 -10.97 12.76 2.04
CA PRO A 740 -11.22 13.23 0.66
C PRO A 740 -11.84 12.18 -0.29
N ASN A 741 -11.98 10.93 0.17
CA ASN A 741 -12.48 9.78 -0.58
C ASN A 741 -13.67 9.06 0.08
N GLU A 742 -14.03 9.39 1.33
CA GLU A 742 -15.09 8.71 2.09
C GLU A 742 -16.05 9.68 2.80
N ILE A 743 -17.36 9.50 2.58
CA ILE A 743 -18.43 10.15 3.35
C ILE A 743 -19.31 9.07 3.98
N ARG A 744 -19.56 9.16 5.30
CA ARG A 744 -20.54 8.30 5.98
C ARG A 744 -21.87 9.01 6.13
N VAL A 745 -22.94 8.38 5.69
CA VAL A 745 -24.32 8.89 5.77
C VAL A 745 -25.13 7.98 6.69
N ASN A 746 -25.75 8.54 7.71
CA ASN A 746 -26.60 7.79 8.62
C ASN A 746 -28.02 7.76 8.05
N ILE A 747 -28.54 6.58 7.68
CA ILE A 747 -29.86 6.47 7.05
C ILE A 747 -30.93 6.51 8.16
N PRO A 748 -32.00 7.33 8.03
CA PRO A 748 -32.98 7.46 9.10
C PRO A 748 -33.82 6.17 9.24
N SER A 749 -34.23 5.85 10.46
CA SER A 749 -35.07 4.67 10.75
C SER A 749 -36.48 4.77 10.17
N SER A 750 -36.91 5.96 9.77
CA SER A 750 -38.18 6.26 9.12
C SER A 750 -38.11 6.36 7.59
N ILE A 751 -36.97 6.05 6.96
CA ILE A 751 -36.88 6.00 5.50
C ILE A 751 -37.80 4.90 4.95
N ALA A 752 -38.36 5.11 3.76
CA ALA A 752 -39.17 4.10 3.09
C ALA A 752 -38.35 2.83 2.77
N LEU A 753 -39.04 1.72 2.49
CA LEU A 753 -38.40 0.52 1.95
C LEU A 753 -38.35 0.63 0.43
N GLY A 754 -37.21 0.28 -0.17
CA GLY A 754 -37.01 0.40 -1.61
C GLY A 754 -35.62 0.88 -2.00
N TYR A 755 -35.46 1.21 -3.28
CA TYR A 755 -34.24 1.82 -3.80
C TYR A 755 -34.27 3.33 -3.58
N HIS A 756 -33.21 3.85 -2.99
CA HIS A 756 -32.99 5.28 -2.77
C HIS A 756 -31.77 5.73 -3.58
N SER A 757 -31.99 6.78 -4.37
CA SER A 757 -30.91 7.47 -5.07
C SER A 757 -30.15 8.37 -4.10
N LEU A 758 -28.84 8.49 -4.29
CA LEU A 758 -28.00 9.36 -3.47
C LEU A 758 -27.02 10.13 -4.35
N SER A 759 -26.86 11.42 -4.06
CA SER A 759 -25.84 12.28 -4.67
C SER A 759 -25.01 13.01 -3.61
N VAL A 760 -23.83 13.46 -4.04
CA VAL A 760 -22.91 14.30 -3.26
C VAL A 760 -22.74 15.62 -4.01
N THR A 761 -22.77 16.74 -3.30
CA THR A 761 -22.55 18.09 -3.83
C THR A 761 -21.29 18.72 -3.22
N ASN A 762 -20.56 19.50 -4.01
CA ASN A 762 -19.51 20.40 -3.55
C ASN A 762 -19.63 21.75 -4.28
N GLY A 763 -18.67 22.66 -4.09
CA GLY A 763 -18.65 23.97 -4.76
C GLY A 763 -18.44 23.97 -6.28
N THR A 764 -18.15 22.82 -6.90
CA THR A 764 -17.88 22.68 -8.34
C THR A 764 -18.88 21.76 -9.08
N GLY A 765 -19.71 20.98 -8.38
CA GLY A 765 -20.79 20.21 -9.00
C GLY A 765 -21.52 19.21 -8.10
N GLU A 766 -22.38 18.40 -8.71
CA GLU A 766 -23.14 17.30 -8.11
C GLU A 766 -22.78 15.98 -8.81
N SER A 767 -22.65 14.89 -8.06
CA SER A 767 -22.43 13.54 -8.61
C SER A 767 -23.35 12.52 -7.98
N PHE A 768 -23.95 11.72 -8.86
CA PHE A 768 -24.91 10.68 -8.52
C PHE A 768 -24.20 9.34 -8.34
N SER A 769 -24.58 8.64 -7.27
CA SER A 769 -24.21 7.25 -7.03
C SER A 769 -25.13 6.28 -7.79
N SER A 770 -24.78 4.99 -7.77
CA SER A 770 -25.71 3.91 -8.11
C SER A 770 -26.74 3.61 -7.01
N GLY A 771 -27.04 4.56 -6.12
CA GLY A 771 -27.95 4.44 -4.99
C GLY A 771 -27.62 3.35 -3.97
N PHE A 772 -28.57 3.15 -3.05
CA PHE A 772 -28.59 2.07 -2.08
C PHE A 772 -30.04 1.60 -1.87
N PHE A 773 -30.22 0.35 -1.45
CA PHE A 773 -31.53 -0.24 -1.19
C PHE A 773 -31.77 -0.39 0.31
N VAL A 774 -32.92 0.10 0.78
CA VAL A 774 -33.38 -0.07 2.16
C VAL A 774 -34.25 -1.32 2.25
N ASN A 775 -33.77 -2.34 2.96
CA ASN A 775 -34.50 -3.58 3.19
C ASN A 775 -35.24 -3.54 4.53
N GLY A 776 -36.48 -4.06 4.54
CA GLY A 776 -37.33 -4.15 5.74
C GLY A 776 -36.90 -5.18 6.79
N GLY A 777 -35.61 -5.54 6.86
CA GLY A 777 -35.08 -6.45 7.87
C GLY A 777 -35.58 -7.90 7.77
N GLY A 778 -35.45 -8.54 6.60
CA GLY A 778 -35.81 -9.96 6.41
C GLY A 778 -34.71 -10.76 5.70
N ASN A 779 -34.09 -11.71 6.39
CA ASN A 779 -33.24 -12.73 5.77
C ASN A 779 -34.11 -13.72 4.99
N GLY A 780 -33.89 -13.86 3.68
CA GLY A 780 -34.64 -14.80 2.85
C GLY A 780 -33.85 -15.24 1.61
N ASN A 781 -33.14 -16.37 1.71
CA ASN A 781 -32.64 -17.09 0.54
C ASN A 781 -33.80 -17.83 -0.13
N VAL A 782 -33.77 -17.93 -1.46
CA VAL A 782 -34.71 -18.79 -2.22
C VAL A 782 -34.35 -20.26 -1.95
N VAL A 783 -35.36 -21.09 -1.67
CA VAL A 783 -35.17 -22.53 -1.46
C VAL A 783 -36.19 -23.31 -2.28
N ILE A 784 -35.75 -24.00 -3.32
CA ILE A 784 -36.57 -24.97 -4.05
C ILE A 784 -36.54 -26.29 -3.27
N THR A 785 -37.71 -26.86 -2.99
CA THR A 785 -37.86 -28.14 -2.27
C THR A 785 -38.30 -29.30 -3.16
N SER A 786 -38.98 -29.06 -4.28
CA SER A 786 -39.31 -30.12 -5.27
C SER A 786 -39.74 -29.57 -6.64
N ILE A 787 -39.72 -30.45 -7.64
CA ILE A 787 -40.26 -30.26 -9.01
C ILE A 787 -41.14 -31.47 -9.37
N SER A 788 -42.24 -31.26 -10.10
CA SER A 788 -43.08 -32.37 -10.58
C SER A 788 -43.85 -32.01 -11.87
N PRO A 789 -43.91 -32.90 -12.88
CA PRO A 789 -43.16 -34.15 -12.99
C PRO A 789 -41.67 -33.89 -13.32
N ASN A 790 -40.77 -34.76 -12.86
CA ASN A 790 -39.33 -34.65 -13.12
C ASN A 790 -38.85 -35.42 -14.37
N ILE A 791 -39.77 -36.12 -15.05
CA ILE A 791 -39.54 -36.82 -16.32
C ILE A 791 -40.67 -36.40 -17.28
N ILE A 792 -40.31 -36.01 -18.51
CA ILE A 792 -41.28 -35.58 -19.54
C ILE A 792 -40.96 -36.18 -20.91
N LEU A 793 -42.01 -36.41 -21.72
CA LEU A 793 -41.91 -36.89 -23.10
C LEU A 793 -41.89 -35.70 -24.06
N ASN A 794 -40.91 -35.64 -24.97
CA ASN A 794 -40.73 -34.51 -25.90
C ASN A 794 -41.82 -34.40 -27.00
N SER A 795 -42.82 -35.29 -26.99
CA SER A 795 -43.94 -35.31 -27.93
C SER A 795 -45.11 -34.41 -27.51
N THR A 796 -45.20 -33.99 -26.24
CA THR A 796 -46.35 -33.26 -25.68
C THR A 796 -45.94 -32.03 -24.85
N THR A 797 -46.71 -30.94 -24.96
CA THR A 797 -46.65 -29.86 -23.96
C THR A 797 -47.03 -30.42 -22.60
N THR A 798 -46.20 -30.18 -21.59
CA THR A 798 -46.38 -30.74 -20.23
C THR A 798 -46.25 -29.63 -19.20
N ASP A 799 -47.14 -29.66 -18.21
CA ASP A 799 -47.15 -28.75 -17.07
C ASP A 799 -46.09 -29.16 -16.05
N VAL A 800 -45.33 -28.19 -15.52
CA VAL A 800 -44.32 -28.44 -14.48
C VAL A 800 -44.52 -27.50 -13.29
N ILE A 801 -44.56 -28.07 -12.09
CA ILE A 801 -44.79 -27.37 -10.82
C ILE A 801 -43.50 -27.37 -10.00
N LEU A 802 -43.05 -26.20 -9.58
CA LEU A 802 -41.97 -26.00 -8.59
C LEU A 802 -42.59 -25.73 -7.21
N ARG A 803 -41.97 -26.26 -6.14
CA ARG A 803 -42.33 -25.99 -4.74
C ARG A 803 -41.10 -25.55 -3.96
N GLY A 804 -41.28 -24.73 -2.93
CA GLY A 804 -40.20 -24.04 -2.23
C GLY A 804 -40.66 -22.81 -1.46
N THR A 805 -39.70 -21.99 -1.01
CA THR A 805 -39.93 -20.72 -0.28
C THR A 805 -39.14 -19.56 -0.90
N GLY A 806 -39.65 -18.33 -0.74
CA GLY A 806 -39.01 -17.09 -1.22
C GLY A 806 -39.37 -16.67 -2.66
N PHE A 807 -40.45 -17.21 -3.24
CA PHE A 807 -40.90 -16.89 -4.62
C PHE A 807 -41.73 -15.60 -4.72
N ASP A 808 -42.29 -15.17 -3.60
CA ASP A 808 -43.18 -14.03 -3.37
C ASP A 808 -42.57 -12.65 -3.69
N THR A 809 -41.31 -12.59 -4.13
CA THR A 809 -40.58 -11.32 -4.38
C THR A 809 -39.68 -11.33 -5.62
N ILE A 810 -39.95 -12.20 -6.61
CA ILE A 810 -39.01 -12.49 -7.72
C ILE A 810 -39.73 -12.56 -9.09
N SER A 811 -39.07 -12.11 -10.16
CA SER A 811 -39.51 -12.29 -11.54
C SER A 811 -38.53 -13.17 -12.32
N LEU A 812 -39.02 -14.20 -13.01
CA LEU A 812 -38.16 -15.21 -13.65
C LEU A 812 -37.91 -14.84 -15.13
N ASN A 813 -36.69 -14.38 -15.45
CA ASN A 813 -36.37 -13.83 -16.78
C ASN A 813 -35.64 -14.79 -17.73
N TYR A 814 -35.15 -15.95 -17.29
CA TYR A 814 -34.43 -16.87 -18.20
C TYR A 814 -34.46 -18.34 -17.76
N ILE A 815 -34.74 -19.23 -18.71
CA ILE A 815 -34.54 -20.68 -18.59
C ILE A 815 -33.60 -21.09 -19.73
N GLY A 816 -32.39 -21.52 -19.37
CA GLY A 816 -31.38 -21.96 -20.33
C GLY A 816 -31.26 -23.48 -20.33
N VAL A 817 -31.66 -24.12 -21.41
CA VAL A 817 -31.15 -25.45 -21.78
C VAL A 817 -29.91 -25.24 -22.64
N ASN A 818 -28.89 -26.05 -22.47
CA ASN A 818 -27.63 -25.92 -23.21
C ASN A 818 -27.83 -26.33 -24.68
N LEU A 819 -28.31 -25.38 -25.49
CA LEU A 819 -28.69 -25.56 -26.89
C LEU A 819 -27.86 -24.64 -27.78
N THR A 820 -27.17 -25.20 -28.77
CA THR A 820 -26.30 -24.50 -29.72
C THR A 820 -27.05 -23.72 -30.81
N SER A 821 -28.36 -23.48 -30.68
CA SER A 821 -29.12 -22.62 -31.58
C SER A 821 -30.30 -21.92 -30.91
N ASN A 822 -30.36 -20.59 -31.05
CA ASN A 822 -31.44 -19.76 -30.54
C ASN A 822 -32.75 -19.98 -31.31
N LYS A 823 -33.80 -20.50 -30.65
CA LYS A 823 -35.24 -20.17 -30.88
C LYS A 823 -36.17 -20.97 -29.95
N GLY A 824 -36.70 -20.32 -28.90
CA GLY A 824 -37.80 -20.83 -28.07
C GLY A 824 -37.88 -20.16 -26.70
N SER A 825 -39.08 -19.76 -26.27
CA SER A 825 -39.34 -19.10 -24.97
C SER A 825 -40.35 -19.88 -24.14
N ILE A 826 -40.14 -19.94 -22.83
CA ILE A 826 -40.99 -20.60 -21.82
C ILE A 826 -41.38 -19.58 -20.74
N PHE A 827 -42.60 -19.68 -20.21
CA PHE A 827 -43.13 -18.78 -19.17
C PHE A 827 -43.61 -19.57 -17.94
N ILE A 828 -43.32 -19.05 -16.75
CA ILE A 828 -43.85 -19.52 -15.45
C ILE A 828 -44.16 -18.28 -14.60
N THR A 829 -45.29 -18.27 -13.89
CA THR A 829 -45.71 -17.19 -12.98
C THR A 829 -45.96 -17.72 -11.56
N ASP A 830 -45.98 -16.81 -10.59
CA ASP A 830 -46.10 -17.08 -9.15
C ASP A 830 -47.35 -17.92 -8.78
N SER A 831 -47.19 -18.67 -7.69
CA SER A 831 -48.12 -19.50 -6.94
C SER A 831 -49.55 -19.69 -7.45
N THR A 832 -49.93 -20.98 -7.58
CA THR A 832 -51.27 -21.56 -7.81
C THR A 832 -51.70 -21.88 -9.25
N ASN A 833 -50.93 -21.60 -10.30
CA ASN A 833 -51.19 -22.13 -11.65
C ASN A 833 -49.95 -22.77 -12.32
N PRO A 834 -50.12 -23.85 -13.12
CA PRO A 834 -49.01 -24.50 -13.83
C PRO A 834 -48.49 -23.68 -15.02
N GLY A 835 -47.21 -23.88 -15.34
CA GLY A 835 -46.54 -23.28 -16.52
C GLY A 835 -46.12 -24.35 -17.54
N PHE A 836 -46.10 -23.97 -18.83
CA PHE A 836 -46.00 -24.89 -19.97
C PHE A 836 -44.59 -25.01 -20.55
N ILE A 837 -44.06 -26.23 -20.69
CA ILE A 837 -42.90 -26.52 -21.55
C ILE A 837 -43.36 -26.82 -22.98
N ARG A 838 -42.82 -26.12 -23.99
CA ARG A 838 -43.14 -26.35 -25.41
C ARG A 838 -42.26 -27.44 -26.04
N LYS A 839 -42.82 -28.15 -27.03
CA LYS A 839 -42.18 -29.20 -27.84
C LYS A 839 -40.85 -28.76 -28.45
N GLY A 840 -39.85 -29.65 -28.44
CA GLY A 840 -38.60 -29.51 -29.20
C GLY A 840 -37.32 -29.27 -28.40
N ILE A 841 -37.29 -29.64 -27.11
CA ILE A 841 -36.10 -29.52 -26.27
C ILE A 841 -35.25 -30.79 -26.39
N ASN A 842 -33.93 -30.67 -26.59
CA ASN A 842 -33.05 -31.84 -26.64
C ASN A 842 -32.88 -32.49 -25.25
N PRO A 843 -32.66 -33.82 -25.17
CA PRO A 843 -32.36 -34.49 -23.90
C PRO A 843 -31.14 -33.86 -23.20
N GLY A 844 -31.32 -33.37 -21.96
CA GLY A 844 -30.26 -32.71 -21.20
C GLY A 844 -30.75 -32.07 -19.90
N GLU A 845 -29.82 -31.64 -19.05
CA GLU A 845 -30.11 -30.98 -17.77
C GLU A 845 -30.64 -29.54 -17.97
N LEU A 846 -31.54 -29.10 -17.09
CA LEU A 846 -32.22 -27.80 -17.19
C LEU A 846 -31.75 -26.87 -16.06
N VAL A 847 -31.17 -25.72 -16.40
CA VAL A 847 -30.64 -24.77 -15.41
C VAL A 847 -31.59 -23.59 -15.27
N LEU A 848 -32.03 -23.35 -14.03
CA LEU A 848 -32.92 -22.24 -13.66
C LEU A 848 -32.11 -21.10 -13.03
N LYS A 849 -32.34 -19.88 -13.50
CA LYS A 849 -31.70 -18.66 -12.99
C LYS A 849 -32.74 -17.69 -12.45
N PHE A 850 -32.61 -17.33 -11.17
CA PHE A 850 -33.54 -16.43 -10.49
C PHE A 850 -32.97 -15.01 -10.44
N VAL A 851 -33.84 -14.02 -10.66
CA VAL A 851 -33.45 -12.62 -10.86
C VAL A 851 -34.37 -11.70 -10.07
N LYS A 852 -33.82 -10.87 -9.17
CA LYS A 852 -34.61 -9.91 -8.38
C LYS A 852 -34.18 -8.50 -8.76
N GLY A 853 -35.11 -7.73 -9.34
CA GLY A 853 -34.83 -6.39 -9.86
C GLY A 853 -33.74 -6.33 -10.95
N GLY A 854 -33.55 -7.42 -11.72
CA GLY A 854 -32.54 -7.50 -12.78
C GLY A 854 -31.17 -8.04 -12.36
N TYR A 855 -30.94 -8.32 -11.07
CA TYR A 855 -29.69 -8.92 -10.59
C TYR A 855 -29.85 -10.43 -10.25
N PRO A 856 -28.86 -11.29 -10.60
CA PRO A 856 -28.92 -12.72 -10.28
C PRO A 856 -28.91 -12.95 -8.76
N VAL A 857 -29.84 -13.77 -8.27
CA VAL A 857 -29.94 -14.13 -6.84
C VAL A 857 -29.42 -15.55 -6.54
N GLY A 858 -29.22 -16.35 -7.58
CA GLY A 858 -28.66 -17.71 -7.51
C GLY A 858 -28.91 -18.50 -8.79
N ASP A 859 -27.97 -19.39 -9.12
CA ASP A 859 -28.10 -20.40 -10.18
C ASP A 859 -28.46 -21.74 -9.53
N TYR A 860 -29.51 -22.41 -10.03
CA TYR A 860 -29.95 -23.72 -9.54
C TYR A 860 -30.06 -24.70 -10.72
N SER A 861 -29.25 -25.75 -10.71
CA SER A 861 -29.37 -26.88 -11.65
C SER A 861 -30.39 -27.89 -11.14
N LEU A 862 -31.31 -28.33 -12.01
CA LEU A 862 -32.19 -29.47 -11.75
C LEU A 862 -32.13 -30.46 -12.91
N GLN A 863 -31.95 -31.74 -12.59
CA GLN A 863 -32.07 -32.81 -13.56
C GLN A 863 -33.53 -33.06 -13.91
N LEU A 864 -33.93 -32.63 -15.11
CA LEU A 864 -35.19 -32.98 -15.75
C LEU A 864 -34.89 -33.95 -16.91
N VAL A 865 -35.43 -35.16 -16.88
CA VAL A 865 -35.14 -36.15 -17.93
C VAL A 865 -36.16 -36.01 -19.06
N VAL A 866 -35.69 -35.54 -20.22
CA VAL A 866 -36.51 -35.40 -21.44
C VAL A 866 -36.27 -36.60 -22.36
N LEU A 867 -37.27 -37.46 -22.53
CA LEU A 867 -37.19 -38.63 -23.41
C LEU A 867 -37.60 -38.29 -24.84
N GLY A 868 -36.71 -38.60 -25.79
CA GLY A 868 -36.90 -38.33 -27.23
C GLY A 868 -37.76 -39.38 -27.94
N SER A 869 -38.61 -38.93 -28.86
CA SER A 869 -39.49 -39.80 -29.66
C SER A 869 -38.78 -40.33 -30.91
N GLY A 870 -37.89 -41.32 -30.77
CA GLY A 870 -37.31 -42.01 -31.92
C GLY A 870 -36.16 -42.97 -31.61
N GLY A 871 -36.42 -44.27 -31.71
CA GLY A 871 -35.41 -45.32 -31.91
C GLY A 871 -34.55 -45.69 -30.70
N PHE A 872 -34.88 -46.80 -30.03
CA PHE A 872 -33.92 -47.49 -29.16
C PHE A 872 -32.76 -48.05 -30.01
N TYR A 873 -31.53 -47.63 -29.73
CA TYR A 873 -30.34 -48.45 -29.97
C TYR A 873 -29.57 -48.58 -28.66
N ALA A 874 -29.67 -49.75 -28.06
CA ALA A 874 -28.87 -50.12 -26.90
C ALA A 874 -27.53 -50.70 -27.35
N SER A 875 -26.43 -50.22 -26.76
CA SER A 875 -25.20 -50.99 -26.64
C SER A 875 -24.63 -50.80 -25.24
N ASN A 876 -24.74 -51.86 -24.44
CA ASN A 876 -23.99 -52.04 -23.20
C ASN A 876 -22.47 -51.88 -23.47
N LYS A 877 -21.62 -51.47 -22.53
CA LYS A 877 -21.78 -51.49 -21.06
C LYS A 877 -20.87 -50.46 -20.41
#